data_AF-A0A6A8A0T0-F1
#
_entry.id   AF-A0A6A8A0T0-F1
#
_cell.length_a   1.000
_cell.length_b   1.000
_cell.length_c   1.000
_cell.angle_alpha   90.00
_cell.angle_beta   90.00
_cell.angle_gamma   90.00
#
_symmetry.space_group_name_H-M   'P 1'
#
loop_
_entity.id
_entity.type
_entity.pdbx_description
1 polymer ?
#
loop_
_entity_poly.entity_id
_entity_poly.type
_entity_poly.pdbx_seq_one_letter_code
_entity_poly.pdbx_strand_id
1 'polypeptide(L)'
;MPERISCFVMSGGVGSRLWPLSREDNPKQFHDLAGHGSMLVNTVRRLKARPAGDTPVHVIASERHSERVRADLAGIDLAGGHAIFEPVGRNTAAAVAVAALETIATHGDGLVLVVPSDHEISTEEQFWNTVEKGVPAAEAGRLVVFGIPPDSPETGYGYIESVGKGNVRDVARFVEKPGLEMAKAYVASGTFFWNAGIFLFRAGAMRAAFREHQAAIWQKTECAFAAAATEVSGTYLPIEQYSTIPSASIDYAIMEHASGIAMVPASFYWSDLGSWQSLLDISPTDGNGNVVIGDVVAIDCERSYLRSQGRLLSVIGLRDVAIVSTADATFVAPVAKSQEVKRIVEQLEKSGRLETKFTPAHARVLQPGAWRERVAHWLFEETLPLWSTAGVDERHGGFHEALSFEAAPLMKPKRMRTMARQVYAFSVAKLRGWDGDADGLIAHGIAFMEKGRTQRGGWARVLQEDGTIADACEDAYDHACVLLMLAHAYQAGNPDALRLGQETFAFLDEHLEDDRLTGFLETSDGTELRRSNPHMHLLEAFLAWYAATGERGYLRRAARIIDLFRSHFFDTESWTLGEYFDEAWNPAVGPKGQWTEPGHHFEWASLLVEFAAKSRQTDLIAFARKLYASAIATGLNRSTGLAYGAVSRAALPLDLISRSWPQAEAVKAALALEGTGGPDLKPEIEARVGRLFRWHIDPAPLGMWIDRVDEKGSAVATEVPASIFYHLVTALMQYLDKTEEAVYRSPSFPQSINAAEPLAALNRETV
;
A
#
# COMPACT_ATOMS: atom_id res chain seq x y z
N MET A 1 -0.19 -1.19 -53.70
CA MET A 1 0.43 -1.66 -52.44
C MET A 1 -0.68 -1.71 -51.40
N PRO A 2 -0.71 -2.69 -50.49
CA PRO A 2 -1.68 -2.69 -49.40
C PRO A 2 -1.58 -1.37 -48.62
N GLU A 3 -2.72 -0.72 -48.37
CA GLU A 3 -2.76 0.58 -47.69
C GLU A 3 -2.27 0.47 -46.24
N ARG A 4 -1.70 1.56 -45.71
CA ARG A 4 -1.32 1.67 -44.30
C ARG A 4 -2.57 1.78 -43.43
N ILE A 5 -2.58 1.06 -42.31
CA ILE A 5 -3.65 1.17 -41.29
C ILE A 5 -2.98 1.47 -39.94
N SER A 6 -3.16 2.68 -39.43
CA SER A 6 -2.68 3.04 -38.09
C SER A 6 -3.61 2.44 -37.03
N CYS A 7 -3.07 1.55 -36.21
CA CYS A 7 -3.84 0.82 -35.22
C CYS A 7 -3.69 1.43 -33.84
N PHE A 8 -4.79 1.58 -33.11
CA PHE A 8 -4.82 2.15 -31.77
C PHE A 8 -5.48 1.17 -30.80
N VAL A 9 -4.73 0.77 -29.78
CA VAL A 9 -5.22 -0.10 -28.70
C VAL A 9 -5.69 0.77 -27.54
N MET A 10 -6.97 0.67 -27.17
CA MET A 10 -7.52 1.34 -26.00
C MET A 10 -7.27 0.52 -24.73
N SER A 11 -6.49 1.07 -23.81
CA SER A 11 -5.98 0.40 -22.59
C SER A 11 -6.11 1.28 -21.33
N GLY A 12 -7.01 2.26 -21.33
CA GLY A 12 -7.25 3.18 -20.19
C GLY A 12 -8.31 2.72 -19.18
N GLY A 13 -8.96 1.58 -19.38
CA GLY A 13 -10.03 1.08 -18.52
C GLY A 13 -9.53 0.48 -17.20
N VAL A 14 -10.35 0.54 -16.14
CA VAL A 14 -10.03 -0.02 -14.80
C VAL A 14 -10.50 -1.48 -14.63
N GLY A 15 -11.51 -1.93 -15.39
CA GLY A 15 -11.91 -3.34 -15.42
C GLY A 15 -12.49 -3.93 -14.11
N SER A 16 -13.19 -3.14 -13.29
CA SER A 16 -13.60 -3.51 -11.91
C SER A 16 -14.50 -4.75 -11.75
N ARG A 17 -15.03 -5.32 -12.85
CA ARG A 17 -15.92 -6.49 -12.81
C ARG A 17 -15.21 -7.82 -12.51
N LEU A 18 -13.88 -7.82 -12.45
CA LEU A 18 -13.08 -8.99 -12.10
C LEU A 18 -12.37 -8.81 -10.75
N TRP A 19 -12.90 -7.97 -9.86
CA TRP A 19 -12.40 -7.86 -8.48
C TRP A 19 -12.53 -9.23 -7.77
N PRO A 20 -11.48 -9.75 -7.09
CA PRO A 20 -10.30 -9.04 -6.57
C PRO A 20 -9.06 -9.07 -7.47
N LEU A 21 -9.12 -9.67 -8.67
CA LEU A 21 -7.98 -9.72 -9.59
C LEU A 21 -7.74 -8.38 -10.27
N SER A 22 -8.80 -7.77 -10.81
CA SER A 22 -8.71 -6.46 -11.46
C SER A 22 -8.96 -5.35 -10.44
N ARG A 23 -8.00 -4.43 -10.35
CA ARG A 23 -8.05 -3.25 -9.47
C ARG A 23 -7.56 -2.02 -10.22
N GLU A 24 -7.71 -0.86 -9.60
CA GLU A 24 -7.37 0.43 -10.22
C GLU A 24 -5.89 0.52 -10.67
N ASP A 25 -4.94 -0.06 -9.92
CA ASP A 25 -3.51 -0.04 -10.24
C ASP A 25 -3.02 -1.19 -11.14
N ASN A 26 -3.76 -2.32 -11.17
CA ASN A 26 -3.53 -3.44 -12.08
C ASN A 26 -4.84 -3.91 -12.73
N PRO A 27 -5.39 -3.12 -13.67
CA PRO A 27 -6.60 -3.47 -14.42
C PRO A 27 -6.50 -4.76 -15.23
N LYS A 28 -7.67 -5.33 -15.56
CA LYS A 28 -7.84 -6.64 -16.24
C LYS A 28 -6.95 -6.84 -17.46
N GLN A 29 -6.70 -5.80 -18.26
CA GLN A 29 -5.91 -5.90 -19.49
C GLN A 29 -4.44 -6.28 -19.27
N PHE A 30 -3.92 -6.12 -18.05
CA PHE A 30 -2.55 -6.52 -17.68
C PHE A 30 -2.47 -7.95 -17.13
N HIS A 31 -3.60 -8.64 -16.95
CA HIS A 31 -3.64 -10.00 -16.43
C HIS A 31 -3.63 -11.04 -17.55
N ASP A 32 -3.05 -12.19 -17.24
CA ASP A 32 -3.25 -13.40 -18.02
C ASP A 32 -4.53 -14.11 -17.53
N LEU A 33 -5.59 -13.94 -18.32
CA LEU A 33 -6.91 -14.50 -18.04
C LEU A 33 -7.23 -15.71 -18.93
N ALA A 34 -6.58 -15.82 -20.09
CA ALA A 34 -6.81 -16.88 -21.08
C ALA A 34 -5.66 -17.91 -21.15
N GLY A 35 -4.57 -17.70 -20.41
CA GLY A 35 -3.41 -18.60 -20.36
C GLY A 35 -2.34 -18.34 -21.42
N HIS A 36 -2.36 -17.16 -22.05
CA HIS A 36 -1.53 -16.81 -23.21
C HIS A 36 -0.78 -15.47 -23.05
N GLY A 37 -0.66 -14.96 -21.83
CA GLY A 37 -0.05 -13.65 -21.52
C GLY A 37 -1.08 -12.52 -21.34
N SER A 38 -0.60 -11.29 -21.11
CA SER A 38 -1.50 -10.15 -20.86
C SER A 38 -2.35 -9.82 -22.09
N MET A 39 -3.61 -9.42 -21.85
CA MET A 39 -4.56 -9.13 -22.92
C MET A 39 -4.09 -7.97 -23.82
N LEU A 40 -3.43 -6.97 -23.22
CA LEU A 40 -2.79 -5.87 -23.96
C LEU A 40 -1.77 -6.41 -24.97
N VAL A 41 -0.85 -7.26 -24.51
CA VAL A 41 0.21 -7.83 -25.36
C VAL A 41 -0.38 -8.70 -26.46
N ASN A 42 -1.40 -9.52 -26.14
CA ASN A 42 -2.08 -10.35 -27.14
C ASN A 42 -2.78 -9.51 -28.21
N THR A 43 -3.40 -8.40 -27.82
CA THR A 43 -4.01 -7.47 -28.76
C THR A 43 -2.96 -6.83 -29.68
N VAL A 44 -1.81 -6.40 -29.13
CA VAL A 44 -0.72 -5.84 -29.94
C VAL A 44 -0.15 -6.88 -30.90
N ARG A 45 0.07 -8.12 -30.46
CA ARG A 45 0.54 -9.23 -31.32
C ARG A 45 -0.44 -9.50 -32.48
N ARG A 46 -1.74 -9.57 -32.18
CA ARG A 46 -2.80 -9.74 -33.19
C ARG A 46 -2.77 -8.63 -34.24
N LEU A 47 -2.58 -7.38 -33.82
CA LEU A 47 -2.47 -6.26 -34.76
C LEU A 47 -1.20 -6.34 -35.63
N LYS A 48 -0.10 -6.87 -35.10
CA LYS A 48 1.12 -7.06 -35.88
C LYS A 48 1.06 -8.22 -36.86
N ALA A 49 0.11 -9.15 -36.69
CA ALA A 49 -0.05 -10.33 -37.54
C ALA A 49 -0.68 -10.02 -38.91
N ARG A 50 -0.84 -8.75 -39.29
CA ARG A 50 -1.39 -8.37 -40.60
C ARG A 50 -0.51 -8.94 -41.72
N PRO A 51 -1.04 -9.74 -42.66
CA PRO A 51 -0.23 -10.42 -43.67
C PRO A 51 0.55 -9.48 -44.60
N ALA A 52 0.02 -8.28 -44.89
CA ALA A 52 0.64 -7.32 -45.78
C ALA A 52 0.21 -5.88 -45.45
N GLY A 53 1.10 -4.92 -45.72
CA GLY A 53 0.84 -3.49 -45.48
C GLY A 53 1.43 -2.98 -44.16
N ASP A 54 1.69 -1.68 -44.12
CA ASP A 54 2.27 -1.03 -42.95
C ASP A 54 1.20 -0.85 -41.85
N THR A 55 1.57 -1.18 -40.60
CA THR A 55 0.62 -1.25 -39.47
C THR A 55 1.26 -0.69 -38.19
N PRO A 56 1.48 0.64 -38.09
CA PRO A 56 1.94 1.25 -36.85
C PRO A 56 0.94 0.98 -35.72
N VAL A 57 1.41 0.49 -34.57
CA VAL A 57 0.55 0.15 -33.43
C VAL A 57 0.80 1.14 -32.29
N HIS A 58 -0.20 1.96 -31.99
CA HIS A 58 -0.21 2.89 -30.87
C HIS A 58 -1.03 2.32 -29.71
N VAL A 59 -0.63 2.65 -28.48
CA VAL A 59 -1.35 2.22 -27.27
C VAL A 59 -1.80 3.46 -26.52
N ILE A 60 -3.11 3.67 -26.41
CA ILE A 60 -3.68 4.74 -25.60
C ILE A 60 -3.98 4.18 -24.22
N ALA A 61 -3.23 4.60 -23.21
CA ALA A 61 -3.30 4.06 -21.86
C ALA A 61 -3.32 5.18 -20.81
N SER A 62 -3.74 4.86 -19.58
CA SER A 62 -3.62 5.83 -18.49
C SER A 62 -2.15 6.02 -18.10
N GLU A 63 -1.75 7.28 -17.88
CA GLU A 63 -0.40 7.68 -17.46
C GLU A 63 0.08 6.94 -16.21
N ARG A 64 -0.83 6.67 -15.27
CA ARG A 64 -0.54 5.90 -14.04
C ARG A 64 0.05 4.49 -14.31
N HIS A 65 -0.17 3.95 -15.50
CA HIS A 65 0.29 2.62 -15.91
C HIS A 65 1.45 2.68 -16.91
N SER A 66 2.06 3.86 -17.11
CA SER A 66 3.11 4.06 -18.11
C SER A 66 4.27 3.07 -17.96
N GLU A 67 4.73 2.85 -16.72
CA GLU A 67 5.79 1.87 -16.44
C GLU A 67 5.37 0.44 -16.80
N ARG A 68 4.13 0.06 -16.50
CA ARG A 68 3.63 -1.29 -16.77
C ARG A 68 3.44 -1.51 -18.27
N VAL A 69 2.85 -0.55 -18.97
CA VAL A 69 2.71 -0.59 -20.44
C VAL A 69 4.09 -0.69 -21.09
N ARG A 70 5.07 0.09 -20.63
CA ARG A 70 6.45 0.02 -21.12
C ARG A 70 7.06 -1.37 -20.89
N ALA A 71 6.84 -1.97 -19.73
CA ALA A 71 7.33 -3.30 -19.42
C ALA A 71 6.69 -4.39 -20.29
N ASP A 72 5.36 -4.36 -20.44
CA ASP A 72 4.60 -5.33 -21.26
C ASP A 72 4.96 -5.24 -22.75
N LEU A 73 5.24 -4.03 -23.26
CA LEU A 73 5.63 -3.79 -24.65
C LEU A 73 7.13 -3.93 -24.90
N ALA A 74 7.95 -4.15 -23.86
CA ALA A 74 9.38 -4.28 -24.01
C ALA A 74 9.73 -5.45 -24.95
N GLY A 75 10.54 -5.16 -25.98
CA GLY A 75 10.92 -6.16 -27.00
C GLY A 75 9.90 -6.38 -28.11
N ILE A 76 8.78 -5.64 -28.12
CA ILE A 76 7.81 -5.66 -29.22
C ILE A 76 8.04 -4.43 -30.11
N ASP A 77 8.45 -4.65 -31.36
CA ASP A 77 8.51 -3.58 -32.37
C ASP A 77 7.09 -3.11 -32.72
N LEU A 78 6.80 -1.82 -32.52
CA LEU A 78 5.49 -1.21 -32.79
C LEU A 78 5.34 -0.65 -34.22
N ALA A 79 6.30 -0.94 -35.12
CA ALA A 79 6.29 -0.52 -36.52
C ALA A 79 6.11 1.00 -36.69
N GLY A 80 6.79 1.78 -35.85
CA GLY A 80 6.69 3.25 -35.82
C GLY A 80 5.56 3.82 -34.95
N GLY A 81 4.71 2.96 -34.37
CA GLY A 81 3.75 3.36 -33.34
C GLY A 81 4.41 3.55 -31.96
N HIS A 82 3.66 4.15 -31.03
CA HIS A 82 4.14 4.42 -29.66
C HIS A 82 2.98 4.51 -28.66
N ALA A 83 3.30 4.54 -27.37
CA ALA A 83 2.31 4.71 -26.30
C ALA A 83 1.93 6.19 -26.12
N ILE A 84 0.63 6.47 -25.97
CA ILE A 84 0.06 7.79 -25.68
C ILE A 84 -0.65 7.69 -24.33
N PHE A 85 -0.26 8.56 -23.40
CA PHE A 85 -0.67 8.50 -22.00
C PHE A 85 -1.71 9.57 -21.66
N GLU A 86 -2.88 9.11 -21.22
CA GLU A 86 -3.97 9.93 -20.71
C GLU A 86 -3.78 10.17 -19.21
N PRO A 87 -3.74 11.42 -18.74
CA PRO A 87 -3.49 11.74 -17.33
C PRO A 87 -4.71 11.42 -16.45
N VAL A 88 -5.90 11.33 -17.05
CA VAL A 88 -7.17 10.97 -16.38
C VAL A 88 -8.12 10.33 -17.39
N GLY A 89 -8.88 9.32 -16.96
CA GLY A 89 -9.85 8.65 -17.83
C GLY A 89 -11.00 9.56 -18.27
N ARG A 90 -11.27 9.61 -19.58
CA ARG A 90 -12.38 10.38 -20.20
C ARG A 90 -13.30 9.53 -21.10
N ASN A 91 -13.33 8.22 -20.86
CA ASN A 91 -14.10 7.23 -21.63
C ASN A 91 -13.64 7.17 -23.11
N THR A 92 -14.29 6.36 -23.96
CA THR A 92 -13.72 5.97 -25.26
C THR A 92 -13.73 7.05 -26.34
N ALA A 93 -14.60 8.07 -26.26
CA ALA A 93 -14.67 9.11 -27.29
C ALA A 93 -13.38 9.95 -27.36
N ALA A 94 -12.79 10.30 -26.21
CA ALA A 94 -11.56 11.07 -26.15
C ALA A 94 -10.37 10.29 -26.75
N ALA A 95 -10.25 8.98 -26.43
CA ALA A 95 -9.23 8.11 -27.00
C ALA A 95 -9.35 7.99 -28.54
N VAL A 96 -10.57 7.87 -29.08
CA VAL A 96 -10.79 7.83 -30.53
C VAL A 96 -10.45 9.17 -31.19
N ALA A 97 -10.72 10.29 -30.53
CA ALA A 97 -10.32 11.62 -31.01
C ALA A 97 -8.79 11.78 -31.03
N VAL A 98 -8.08 11.29 -29.99
CA VAL A 98 -6.60 11.23 -29.94
C VAL A 98 -6.07 10.39 -31.10
N ALA A 99 -6.65 9.21 -31.37
CA ALA A 99 -6.24 8.34 -32.47
C ALA A 99 -6.34 9.02 -33.84
N ALA A 100 -7.44 9.75 -34.07
CA ALA A 100 -7.63 10.52 -35.30
C ALA A 100 -6.62 11.68 -35.41
N LEU A 101 -6.36 12.42 -34.32
CA LEU A 101 -5.39 13.52 -34.29
C LEU A 101 -3.95 13.03 -34.54
N GLU A 102 -3.55 11.95 -33.87
CA GLU A 102 -2.24 11.32 -34.05
C GLU A 102 -2.02 10.90 -35.50
N THR A 103 -3.02 10.24 -36.11
CA THR A 103 -2.95 9.83 -37.51
C THR A 103 -2.87 11.04 -38.45
N ILE A 104 -3.65 12.09 -38.20
CA ILE A 104 -3.61 13.33 -39.00
C ILE A 104 -2.24 14.00 -38.90
N ALA A 105 -1.65 14.06 -37.70
CA ALA A 105 -0.36 14.70 -37.46
C ALA A 105 0.80 13.94 -38.12
N THR A 106 0.76 12.61 -38.10
CA THR A 106 1.87 11.76 -38.57
C THR A 106 1.74 11.30 -40.02
N HIS A 107 0.51 11.05 -40.48
CA HIS A 107 0.22 10.37 -41.74
C HIS A 107 -0.90 11.03 -42.57
N GLY A 108 -1.40 12.19 -42.14
CA GLY A 108 -2.50 12.89 -42.80
C GLY A 108 -3.82 12.12 -42.67
N ASP A 109 -4.67 12.20 -43.70
CA ASP A 109 -5.99 11.56 -43.68
C ASP A 109 -5.92 10.06 -44.02
N GLY A 110 -5.24 9.29 -43.17
CA GLY A 110 -5.07 7.84 -43.29
C GLY A 110 -6.19 7.01 -42.63
N LEU A 111 -6.14 5.69 -42.83
CA LEU A 111 -7.02 4.72 -42.18
C LEU A 111 -6.58 4.48 -40.73
N VAL A 112 -7.57 4.47 -39.84
CA VAL A 112 -7.42 4.26 -38.39
C VAL A 112 -8.24 3.05 -37.99
N LEU A 113 -7.61 2.10 -37.33
CA LEU A 113 -8.28 0.96 -36.69
C LEU A 113 -8.15 1.10 -35.17
N VAL A 114 -9.28 1.30 -34.48
CA VAL A 114 -9.32 1.36 -33.01
C VAL A 114 -9.84 0.04 -32.47
N VAL A 115 -9.10 -0.57 -31.55
CA VAL A 115 -9.44 -1.85 -30.91
C VAL A 115 -9.38 -1.75 -29.38
N PRO A 116 -10.28 -2.41 -28.63
CA PRO A 116 -10.14 -2.58 -27.19
C PRO A 116 -9.04 -3.59 -26.84
N SER A 117 -8.38 -3.40 -25.70
CA SER A 117 -7.33 -4.30 -25.20
C SER A 117 -7.86 -5.53 -24.47
N ASP A 118 -9.16 -5.60 -24.21
CA ASP A 118 -9.79 -6.54 -23.28
C ASP A 118 -10.72 -7.57 -23.94
N HIS A 119 -10.56 -7.79 -25.24
CA HIS A 119 -11.25 -8.85 -25.98
C HIS A 119 -10.36 -10.08 -26.20
N GLU A 120 -10.94 -11.26 -26.02
CA GLU A 120 -10.35 -12.51 -26.47
C GLU A 120 -10.70 -12.74 -27.95
N ILE A 121 -9.68 -12.77 -28.80
CA ILE A 121 -9.79 -13.06 -30.24
C ILE A 121 -8.61 -13.97 -30.61
N SER A 122 -8.89 -15.26 -30.73
CA SER A 122 -7.88 -16.31 -30.94
C SER A 122 -7.60 -16.62 -32.42
N THR A 123 -8.41 -16.08 -33.34
CA THR A 123 -8.33 -16.35 -34.79
C THR A 123 -7.79 -15.13 -35.57
N GLU A 124 -6.47 -14.89 -35.51
CA GLU A 124 -5.80 -13.70 -36.06
C GLU A 124 -6.03 -13.51 -37.57
N GLU A 125 -5.94 -14.58 -38.36
CA GLU A 125 -6.15 -14.52 -39.81
C GLU A 125 -7.60 -14.12 -40.14
N GLN A 126 -8.58 -14.67 -39.43
CA GLN A 126 -9.99 -14.31 -39.59
C GLN A 126 -10.27 -12.87 -39.14
N PHE A 127 -9.56 -12.39 -38.12
CA PHE A 127 -9.61 -10.99 -37.70
C PHE A 127 -9.19 -10.06 -38.83
N TRP A 128 -8.00 -10.25 -39.39
CA TRP A 128 -7.50 -9.41 -40.49
C TRP A 128 -8.32 -9.55 -41.77
N ASN A 129 -8.72 -10.77 -42.14
CA ASN A 129 -9.64 -10.98 -43.27
C ASN A 129 -10.98 -10.26 -43.09
N THR A 130 -11.43 -10.05 -41.85
CA THR A 130 -12.63 -9.28 -41.55
C THR A 130 -12.36 -7.78 -41.67
N VAL A 131 -11.27 -7.28 -41.09
CA VAL A 131 -10.87 -5.86 -41.17
C VAL A 131 -10.69 -5.41 -42.62
N GLU A 132 -9.99 -6.19 -43.44
CA GLU A 132 -9.71 -5.89 -44.86
C GLU A 132 -10.98 -5.78 -45.71
N LYS A 133 -12.06 -6.50 -45.36
CA LYS A 133 -13.36 -6.34 -46.04
C LYS A 133 -14.01 -4.97 -45.79
N GLY A 134 -13.66 -4.32 -44.68
CA GLY A 134 -14.15 -2.99 -44.32
C GLY A 134 -13.37 -1.84 -44.97
N VAL A 135 -12.13 -2.08 -45.41
CA VAL A 135 -11.23 -1.05 -45.96
C VAL A 135 -11.87 -0.24 -47.08
N PRO A 136 -12.48 -0.83 -48.13
CA PRO A 136 -13.10 -0.04 -49.20
C PRO A 136 -14.22 0.89 -48.73
N ALA A 137 -14.97 0.49 -47.69
CA ALA A 137 -16.02 1.33 -47.12
C ALA A 137 -15.44 2.49 -46.31
N ALA A 138 -14.38 2.23 -45.53
CA ALA A 138 -13.68 3.27 -44.78
C ALA A 138 -12.99 4.28 -45.70
N GLU A 139 -12.36 3.83 -46.78
CA GLU A 139 -11.78 4.68 -47.83
C GLU A 139 -12.82 5.61 -48.47
N ALA A 140 -14.05 5.10 -48.66
CA ALA A 140 -15.20 5.86 -49.14
C ALA A 140 -15.77 6.85 -48.10
N GLY A 141 -15.11 7.03 -46.95
CA GLY A 141 -15.47 7.99 -45.90
C GLY A 141 -16.50 7.48 -44.90
N ARG A 142 -16.83 6.18 -44.91
CA ARG A 142 -17.78 5.58 -43.96
C ARG A 142 -17.10 5.25 -42.62
N LEU A 143 -17.87 5.27 -41.55
CA LEU A 143 -17.44 4.74 -40.25
C LEU A 143 -17.77 3.25 -40.20
N VAL A 144 -16.77 2.39 -40.16
CA VAL A 144 -16.96 0.93 -40.20
C VAL A 144 -16.93 0.35 -38.79
N VAL A 145 -17.95 -0.44 -38.46
CA VAL A 145 -18.08 -1.23 -37.22
C VAL A 145 -18.09 -2.72 -37.54
N PHE A 146 -17.74 -3.55 -36.57
CA PHE A 146 -17.70 -5.00 -36.71
C PHE A 146 -18.77 -5.65 -35.82
N GLY A 147 -19.65 -6.42 -36.46
CA GLY A 147 -20.81 -7.03 -35.79
C GLY A 147 -20.60 -8.52 -35.52
N ILE A 148 -20.67 -8.95 -34.27
CA ILE A 148 -20.63 -10.37 -33.88
C ILE A 148 -22.05 -10.95 -33.98
N PRO A 149 -22.26 -12.09 -34.68
CA PRO A 149 -23.54 -12.78 -34.67
C PRO A 149 -23.89 -13.20 -33.23
N PRO A 150 -25.05 -12.79 -32.67
CA PRO A 150 -25.39 -13.11 -31.31
C PRO A 150 -25.86 -14.56 -31.20
N ASP A 151 -25.36 -15.30 -30.23
CA ASP A 151 -25.80 -16.67 -29.91
C ASP A 151 -26.78 -16.72 -28.73
N SER A 152 -26.91 -15.61 -28.01
CA SER A 152 -27.68 -15.48 -26.78
C SER A 152 -28.12 -14.02 -26.57
N PRO A 153 -29.16 -13.76 -25.74
CA PRO A 153 -29.56 -12.41 -25.38
C PRO A 153 -28.62 -11.83 -24.31
N GLU A 154 -27.93 -10.74 -24.63
CA GLU A 154 -26.95 -10.12 -23.72
C GLU A 154 -27.29 -8.67 -23.40
N THR A 155 -27.64 -8.39 -22.14
CA THR A 155 -27.99 -7.02 -21.70
C THR A 155 -26.78 -6.12 -21.48
N GLY A 156 -25.57 -6.72 -21.47
CA GLY A 156 -24.31 -6.01 -21.26
C GLY A 156 -23.70 -5.38 -22.51
N TYR A 157 -24.17 -5.76 -23.70
CA TYR A 157 -23.58 -5.40 -25.00
C TYR A 157 -24.41 -4.37 -25.76
N GLY A 158 -23.74 -3.65 -26.66
CA GLY A 158 -24.39 -2.86 -27.71
C GLY A 158 -24.84 -3.74 -28.86
N TYR A 159 -25.95 -3.38 -29.50
CA TYR A 159 -26.54 -4.07 -30.64
C TYR A 159 -26.59 -3.17 -31.88
N ILE A 160 -26.28 -3.74 -33.03
CA ILE A 160 -26.26 -3.08 -34.34
C ILE A 160 -27.34 -3.71 -35.20
N GLU A 161 -28.33 -2.93 -35.62
CA GLU A 161 -29.31 -3.40 -36.60
C GLU A 161 -28.75 -3.24 -38.00
N SER A 162 -28.51 -4.35 -38.71
CA SER A 162 -27.97 -4.33 -40.06
C SER A 162 -29.06 -4.44 -41.14
N VAL A 163 -28.84 -3.75 -42.26
CA VAL A 163 -29.71 -3.77 -43.44
C VAL A 163 -28.92 -4.26 -44.64
N GLY A 164 -29.54 -5.15 -45.42
CA GLY A 164 -28.95 -5.70 -46.64
C GLY A 164 -28.15 -6.99 -46.44
N LYS A 165 -27.46 -7.41 -47.51
CA LYS A 165 -26.66 -8.65 -47.58
C LYS A 165 -25.28 -8.34 -48.15
N GLY A 166 -24.30 -9.18 -47.84
CA GLY A 166 -22.92 -9.04 -48.32
C GLY A 166 -21.90 -8.88 -47.18
N ASN A 167 -20.65 -8.62 -47.57
CA ASN A 167 -19.51 -8.46 -46.66
C ASN A 167 -19.53 -7.12 -45.91
N VAL A 168 -20.16 -6.10 -46.49
CA VAL A 168 -20.37 -4.77 -45.88
C VAL A 168 -21.87 -4.49 -45.96
N ARG A 169 -22.47 -4.11 -44.83
CA ARG A 169 -23.91 -3.86 -44.68
C ARG A 169 -24.14 -2.45 -44.16
N ASP A 170 -25.32 -1.90 -44.43
CA ASP A 170 -25.71 -0.61 -43.86
C ASP A 170 -26.24 -0.80 -42.43
N VAL A 171 -26.04 0.20 -41.57
CA VAL A 171 -26.56 0.19 -40.19
C VAL A 171 -27.84 1.01 -40.14
N ALA A 172 -28.96 0.38 -39.75
CA ALA A 172 -30.22 1.08 -39.53
C ALA A 172 -30.21 1.88 -38.23
N ARG A 173 -29.69 1.28 -37.16
CA ARG A 173 -29.51 1.93 -35.86
C ARG A 173 -28.54 1.17 -34.97
N PHE A 174 -28.05 1.90 -33.98
CA PHE A 174 -27.27 1.39 -32.87
C PHE A 174 -28.13 1.43 -31.59
N VAL A 175 -28.01 0.42 -30.74
CA VAL A 175 -28.74 0.32 -29.47
C VAL A 175 -27.81 -0.16 -28.37
N GLU A 176 -27.46 0.71 -27.42
CA GLU A 176 -26.61 0.34 -26.29
C GLU A 176 -27.40 -0.28 -25.13
N LYS A 177 -26.96 -1.48 -24.67
CA LYS A 177 -27.44 -2.17 -23.45
C LYS A 177 -28.97 -2.27 -23.32
N PRO A 178 -29.65 -2.98 -24.23
CA PRO A 178 -31.10 -3.18 -24.15
C PRO A 178 -31.49 -4.03 -22.94
N GLY A 179 -32.73 -3.87 -22.46
CA GLY A 179 -33.32 -4.78 -21.48
C GLY A 179 -33.49 -6.20 -22.04
N LEU A 180 -33.57 -7.21 -21.16
CA LEU A 180 -33.56 -8.63 -21.53
C LEU A 180 -34.61 -9.01 -22.59
N GLU A 181 -35.83 -8.48 -22.47
CA GLU A 181 -36.91 -8.77 -23.43
C GLU A 181 -36.61 -8.22 -24.83
N MET A 182 -35.98 -7.04 -24.90
CA MET A 182 -35.53 -6.46 -26.17
C MET A 182 -34.34 -7.23 -26.75
N ALA A 183 -33.39 -7.64 -25.92
CA ALA A 183 -32.27 -8.49 -26.34
C ALA A 183 -32.77 -9.81 -26.95
N LYS A 184 -33.75 -10.47 -26.34
CA LYS A 184 -34.39 -11.67 -26.90
C LYS A 184 -35.03 -11.40 -28.26
N ALA A 185 -35.75 -10.29 -28.39
CA ALA A 185 -36.37 -9.89 -29.65
C ALA A 185 -35.33 -9.62 -30.76
N TYR A 186 -34.19 -9.00 -30.42
CA TYR A 186 -33.11 -8.72 -31.34
C TYR A 186 -32.42 -9.99 -31.84
N VAL A 187 -32.14 -10.94 -30.95
CA VAL A 187 -31.58 -12.24 -31.35
C VAL A 187 -32.56 -13.00 -32.24
N ALA A 188 -33.85 -13.01 -31.89
CA ALA A 188 -34.88 -13.70 -32.65
C ALA A 188 -35.12 -13.12 -34.05
N SER A 189 -34.85 -11.81 -34.26
CA SER A 189 -35.02 -11.20 -35.59
C SER A 189 -33.94 -11.61 -36.59
N GLY A 190 -32.77 -12.02 -36.12
CA GLY A 190 -31.60 -12.35 -36.96
C GLY A 190 -31.01 -11.17 -37.73
N THR A 191 -31.50 -9.95 -37.49
CA THR A 191 -31.02 -8.71 -38.15
C THR A 191 -30.02 -7.93 -37.30
N PHE A 192 -29.92 -8.27 -36.02
CA PHE A 192 -29.03 -7.62 -35.06
C PHE A 192 -27.73 -8.38 -34.83
N PHE A 193 -26.67 -7.62 -34.56
CA PHE A 193 -25.32 -8.09 -34.24
C PHE A 193 -24.85 -7.43 -32.96
N TRP A 194 -24.02 -8.08 -32.14
CA TRP A 194 -23.34 -7.41 -31.05
C TRP A 194 -22.25 -6.48 -31.58
N ASN A 195 -22.12 -5.30 -30.99
CA ASN A 195 -21.02 -4.38 -31.29
C ASN A 195 -19.71 -4.94 -30.70
N ALA A 196 -18.75 -5.24 -31.55
CA ALA A 196 -17.42 -5.69 -31.12
C ALA A 196 -16.56 -4.57 -30.54
N GLY A 197 -17.01 -3.30 -30.52
CA GLY A 197 -16.25 -2.16 -30.02
C GLY A 197 -15.00 -1.84 -30.84
N ILE A 198 -14.91 -2.38 -32.06
CA ILE A 198 -13.81 -2.17 -33.01
C ILE A 198 -14.30 -1.24 -34.10
N PHE A 199 -13.48 -0.24 -34.45
CA PHE A 199 -13.85 0.80 -35.41
C PHE A 199 -12.76 0.98 -36.46
N LEU A 200 -13.15 1.02 -37.73
CA LEU A 200 -12.27 1.33 -38.86
C LEU A 200 -12.81 2.55 -39.61
N PHE A 201 -11.99 3.59 -39.78
CA PHE A 201 -12.41 4.83 -40.42
C PHE A 201 -11.23 5.62 -40.97
N ARG A 202 -11.48 6.57 -41.86
CA ARG A 202 -10.50 7.62 -42.18
C ARG A 202 -10.47 8.67 -41.07
N ALA A 203 -9.28 9.12 -40.68
CA ALA A 203 -9.12 10.09 -39.60
C ALA A 203 -9.91 11.39 -39.85
N GLY A 204 -9.98 11.84 -41.11
CA GLY A 204 -10.77 12.99 -41.54
C GLY A 204 -12.27 12.78 -41.44
N ALA A 205 -12.77 11.56 -41.70
CA ALA A 205 -14.19 11.21 -41.54
C ALA A 205 -14.60 11.23 -40.07
N MET A 206 -13.78 10.65 -39.18
CA MET A 206 -14.04 10.71 -37.74
C MET A 206 -13.96 12.13 -37.18
N ARG A 207 -12.99 12.94 -37.65
CA ARG A 207 -12.94 14.38 -37.33
C ARG A 207 -14.21 15.11 -37.74
N ALA A 208 -14.75 14.83 -38.93
CA ALA A 208 -15.99 15.44 -39.40
C ALA A 208 -17.17 15.05 -38.48
N ALA A 209 -17.30 13.78 -38.14
CA ALA A 209 -18.34 13.28 -37.24
C ALA A 209 -18.25 13.93 -35.85
N PHE A 210 -17.05 14.05 -35.27
CA PHE A 210 -16.87 14.77 -34.01
C PHE A 210 -17.23 16.26 -34.12
N ARG A 211 -16.84 16.94 -35.20
CA ARG A 211 -17.19 18.36 -35.37
C ARG A 211 -18.69 18.59 -35.53
N GLU A 212 -19.40 17.64 -36.12
CA GLU A 212 -20.85 17.70 -36.29
C GLU A 212 -21.60 17.42 -34.98
N HIS A 213 -21.26 16.32 -34.28
CA HIS A 213 -22.07 15.84 -33.15
C HIS A 213 -21.49 16.19 -31.77
N GLN A 214 -20.17 16.37 -31.66
CA GLN A 214 -19.46 16.51 -30.38
C GLN A 214 -18.26 17.47 -30.47
N ALA A 215 -18.48 18.68 -31.03
CA ALA A 215 -17.41 19.62 -31.33
C ALA A 215 -16.53 19.97 -30.11
N ALA A 216 -17.13 20.00 -28.91
CA ALA A 216 -16.42 20.28 -27.66
C ALA A 216 -15.38 19.20 -27.32
N ILE A 217 -15.66 17.91 -27.59
CA ILE A 217 -14.70 16.83 -27.38
C ILE A 217 -13.52 17.01 -28.35
N TRP A 218 -13.81 17.27 -29.64
CA TRP A 218 -12.75 17.49 -30.65
C TRP A 218 -11.82 18.65 -30.27
N GLN A 219 -12.38 19.84 -30.04
CA GLN A 219 -11.59 21.06 -29.81
C GLN A 219 -10.70 20.95 -28.57
N LYS A 220 -11.22 20.36 -27.48
CA LYS A 220 -10.45 20.19 -26.25
C LYS A 220 -9.39 19.10 -26.38
N THR A 221 -9.68 18.03 -27.10
CA THR A 221 -8.68 16.99 -27.40
C THR A 221 -7.58 17.54 -28.30
N GLU A 222 -7.92 18.35 -29.31
CA GLU A 222 -6.95 19.02 -30.19
C GLU A 222 -6.04 19.97 -29.41
N CYS A 223 -6.59 20.73 -28.46
CA CYS A 223 -5.82 21.59 -27.55
C CYS A 223 -4.88 20.80 -26.64
N ALA A 224 -5.36 19.71 -26.02
CA ALA A 224 -4.55 18.86 -25.16
C ALA A 224 -3.44 18.15 -25.96
N PHE A 225 -3.75 17.66 -27.15
CA PHE A 225 -2.81 16.98 -28.04
C PHE A 225 -1.71 17.94 -28.54
N ALA A 226 -2.06 19.17 -28.89
CA ALA A 226 -1.08 20.19 -29.31
C ALA A 226 -0.11 20.60 -28.19
N ALA A 227 -0.51 20.43 -26.94
CA ALA A 227 0.31 20.71 -25.75
C ALA A 227 0.99 19.45 -25.17
N ALA A 228 0.90 18.31 -25.86
CA ALA A 228 1.49 17.06 -25.41
C ALA A 228 3.02 17.12 -25.37
N ALA A 229 3.61 16.43 -24.39
CA ALA A 229 5.05 16.24 -24.30
C ALA A 229 5.42 14.85 -24.78
N THR A 230 6.28 14.74 -25.80
CA THR A 230 6.79 13.46 -26.29
C THR A 230 8.16 13.19 -25.70
N GLU A 231 8.28 12.05 -25.02
CA GLU A 231 9.53 11.52 -24.50
C GLU A 231 9.87 10.18 -25.18
N VAL A 232 11.05 9.63 -24.87
CA VAL A 232 11.44 8.27 -25.32
C VAL A 232 10.43 7.22 -24.85
N SER A 233 9.78 7.45 -23.70
CA SER A 233 8.84 6.52 -23.09
C SER A 233 7.42 6.56 -23.69
N GLY A 234 7.08 7.62 -24.43
CA GLY A 234 5.76 7.83 -25.03
C GLY A 234 5.36 9.31 -25.07
N THR A 235 4.12 9.57 -25.49
CA THR A 235 3.53 10.91 -25.56
C THR A 235 2.59 11.12 -24.38
N TYR A 236 2.81 12.15 -23.58
CA TYR A 236 2.04 12.46 -22.37
C TYR A 236 1.10 13.64 -22.62
N LEU A 237 -0.20 13.42 -22.42
CA LEU A 237 -1.21 14.46 -22.56
C LEU A 237 -1.28 15.27 -21.26
N PRO A 238 -1.28 16.62 -21.32
CA PRO A 238 -1.21 17.44 -20.12
C PRO A 238 -2.53 17.45 -19.35
N ILE A 239 -2.46 17.28 -18.03
CA ILE A 239 -3.64 17.16 -17.15
C ILE A 239 -4.56 18.40 -17.22
N GLU A 240 -4.01 19.60 -17.29
CA GLU A 240 -4.79 20.85 -17.26
C GLU A 240 -5.77 20.93 -18.45
N GLN A 241 -5.33 20.58 -19.65
CA GLN A 241 -6.15 20.61 -20.85
C GLN A 241 -7.00 19.34 -20.97
N TYR A 242 -6.39 18.16 -20.77
CA TYR A 242 -7.06 16.87 -20.98
C TYR A 242 -8.24 16.66 -20.03
N SER A 243 -8.11 17.11 -18.77
CA SER A 243 -9.18 17.01 -17.78
C SER A 243 -10.43 17.84 -18.13
N THR A 244 -10.35 18.77 -19.09
CA THR A 244 -11.53 19.56 -19.50
C THR A 244 -12.40 18.84 -20.52
N ILE A 245 -11.93 17.75 -21.13
CA ILE A 245 -12.64 17.00 -22.17
C ILE A 245 -13.93 16.38 -21.56
N PRO A 246 -15.10 16.55 -22.19
CA PRO A 246 -16.31 15.85 -21.77
C PRO A 246 -16.12 14.33 -21.78
N SER A 247 -16.52 13.65 -20.71
CA SER A 247 -16.41 12.20 -20.62
C SER A 247 -17.63 11.54 -21.27
N ALA A 248 -17.42 10.84 -22.40
CA ALA A 248 -18.47 10.15 -23.15
C ALA A 248 -17.91 8.90 -23.85
N SER A 249 -18.73 7.86 -24.03
CA SER A 249 -18.34 6.74 -24.90
C SER A 249 -18.48 7.14 -26.36
N ILE A 250 -17.69 6.53 -27.24
CA ILE A 250 -17.77 6.75 -28.68
C ILE A 250 -19.15 6.38 -29.25
N ASP A 251 -19.81 5.37 -28.67
CA ASP A 251 -21.11 4.90 -29.11
C ASP A 251 -22.19 5.98 -28.94
N TYR A 252 -22.27 6.58 -27.75
CA TYR A 252 -23.19 7.70 -27.47
C TYR A 252 -22.75 8.99 -28.14
N ALA A 253 -21.44 9.26 -28.17
CA ALA A 253 -20.91 10.50 -28.71
C ALA A 253 -21.14 10.60 -30.22
N ILE A 254 -20.94 9.50 -30.95
CA ILE A 254 -20.87 9.48 -32.41
C ILE A 254 -21.76 8.41 -33.03
N MET A 255 -21.65 7.13 -32.63
CA MET A 255 -22.27 6.03 -33.40
C MET A 255 -23.80 6.06 -33.42
N GLU A 256 -24.44 6.54 -32.35
CA GLU A 256 -25.91 6.68 -32.32
C GLU A 256 -26.43 7.84 -33.18
N HIS A 257 -25.57 8.76 -33.59
CA HIS A 257 -25.95 10.01 -34.27
C HIS A 257 -25.42 10.12 -35.70
N ALA A 258 -24.28 9.49 -35.97
CA ALA A 258 -23.59 9.59 -37.26
C ALA A 258 -24.36 8.85 -38.36
N SER A 259 -24.44 9.49 -39.52
CA SER A 259 -24.91 8.85 -40.75
C SER A 259 -23.75 8.16 -41.48
N GLY A 260 -24.06 7.23 -42.39
CA GLY A 260 -23.05 6.58 -43.23
C GLY A 260 -22.23 5.47 -42.55
N ILE A 261 -22.68 4.95 -41.40
CA ILE A 261 -22.05 3.81 -40.73
C ILE A 261 -22.20 2.55 -41.58
N ALA A 262 -21.12 1.76 -41.70
CA ALA A 262 -21.12 0.45 -42.35
C ALA A 262 -20.79 -0.64 -41.33
N MET A 263 -21.41 -1.81 -41.43
CA MET A 263 -21.11 -2.95 -40.58
C MET A 263 -20.52 -4.09 -41.41
N VAL A 264 -19.41 -4.66 -40.94
CA VAL A 264 -18.86 -5.93 -41.43
C VAL A 264 -19.23 -7.04 -40.45
N PRO A 265 -19.94 -8.11 -40.87
CA PRO A 265 -20.15 -9.28 -40.02
C PRO A 265 -18.81 -9.95 -39.69
N ALA A 266 -18.52 -10.10 -38.41
CA ALA A 266 -17.28 -10.72 -37.95
C ALA A 266 -17.25 -12.21 -38.27
N SER A 267 -16.09 -12.68 -38.72
CA SER A 267 -15.83 -14.11 -38.96
C SER A 267 -14.87 -14.74 -37.97
N PHE A 268 -14.36 -13.94 -37.02
CA PHE A 268 -13.45 -14.37 -35.96
C PHE A 268 -14.20 -14.71 -34.68
N TYR A 269 -13.59 -15.56 -33.84
CA TYR A 269 -14.06 -15.77 -32.48
C TYR A 269 -13.87 -14.51 -31.64
N TRP A 270 -14.89 -14.12 -30.86
CA TRP A 270 -14.87 -12.93 -30.02
C TRP A 270 -15.54 -13.21 -28.68
N SER A 271 -14.90 -12.76 -27.61
CA SER A 271 -15.50 -12.71 -26.27
C SER A 271 -14.98 -11.49 -25.50
N ASP A 272 -15.89 -10.73 -24.89
CA ASP A 272 -15.55 -9.68 -23.92
C ASP A 272 -15.29 -10.32 -22.55
N LEU A 273 -14.02 -10.34 -22.12
CA LEU A 273 -13.64 -10.87 -20.82
C LEU A 273 -14.01 -9.86 -19.73
N GLY A 274 -15.28 -9.90 -19.34
CA GLY A 274 -15.88 -8.96 -18.38
C GLY A 274 -16.56 -9.62 -17.17
N SER A 275 -16.57 -10.96 -17.08
CA SER A 275 -17.26 -11.69 -16.01
C SER A 275 -16.60 -13.05 -15.70
N TRP A 276 -16.86 -13.61 -14.51
CA TRP A 276 -16.37 -14.95 -14.16
C TRP A 276 -17.03 -16.07 -14.97
N GLN A 277 -18.26 -15.86 -15.43
CA GLN A 277 -18.91 -16.78 -16.38
C GLN A 277 -18.12 -16.87 -17.67
N SER A 278 -17.79 -15.71 -18.27
CA SER A 278 -16.98 -15.65 -19.48
C SER A 278 -15.64 -16.36 -19.29
N LEU A 279 -14.99 -16.19 -18.13
CA LEU A 279 -13.73 -16.87 -17.83
C LEU A 279 -13.89 -18.38 -17.62
N LEU A 280 -15.00 -18.85 -17.04
CA LEU A 280 -15.29 -20.28 -16.93
C LEU A 280 -15.48 -20.92 -18.31
N ASP A 281 -16.17 -20.23 -19.22
CA ASP A 281 -16.52 -20.75 -20.54
C ASP A 281 -15.31 -20.82 -21.50
N ILE A 282 -14.34 -19.91 -21.36
CA ILE A 282 -13.17 -19.83 -22.26
C ILE A 282 -11.92 -20.54 -21.75
N SER A 283 -11.83 -20.81 -20.45
CA SER A 283 -10.62 -21.39 -19.85
C SER A 283 -10.59 -22.91 -19.96
N PRO A 284 -9.41 -23.55 -19.97
CA PRO A 284 -9.29 -25.00 -19.88
C PRO A 284 -9.93 -25.55 -18.60
N THR A 285 -10.71 -26.62 -18.73
CA THR A 285 -11.41 -27.28 -17.61
C THR A 285 -10.85 -28.66 -17.29
N ASP A 286 -11.08 -29.12 -16.05
CA ASP A 286 -10.85 -30.50 -15.63
C ASP A 286 -11.97 -31.46 -16.11
N GLY A 287 -11.89 -32.73 -15.72
CA GLY A 287 -12.90 -33.74 -16.07
C GLY A 287 -14.31 -33.49 -15.52
N ASN A 288 -14.46 -32.55 -14.57
CA ASN A 288 -15.72 -32.17 -13.94
C ASN A 288 -16.20 -30.77 -14.37
N GLY A 289 -15.53 -30.16 -15.37
CA GLY A 289 -15.84 -28.82 -15.86
C GLY A 289 -15.36 -27.68 -14.98
N ASN A 290 -14.46 -27.91 -14.02
CA ASN A 290 -13.87 -26.84 -13.21
C ASN A 290 -12.70 -26.19 -13.92
N VAL A 291 -12.58 -24.87 -13.78
CA VAL A 291 -11.33 -24.15 -14.09
C VAL A 291 -10.53 -24.04 -12.82
N VAL A 292 -9.30 -24.54 -12.83
CA VAL A 292 -8.41 -24.59 -11.65
C VAL A 292 -7.11 -23.86 -11.97
N ILE A 293 -6.88 -22.72 -11.30
CA ILE A 293 -5.72 -21.86 -11.56
C ILE A 293 -4.99 -21.53 -10.26
N GLY A 294 -3.71 -21.89 -10.18
CA GLY A 294 -2.86 -21.64 -9.00
C GLY A 294 -2.90 -22.78 -7.98
N ASP A 295 -2.57 -22.48 -6.73
CA ASP A 295 -2.50 -23.47 -5.64
C ASP A 295 -3.90 -23.76 -5.09
N VAL A 296 -4.57 -24.75 -5.69
CA VAL A 296 -5.96 -25.13 -5.41
C VAL A 296 -6.08 -26.64 -5.20
N VAL A 297 -6.73 -27.03 -4.11
CA VAL A 297 -7.15 -28.40 -3.83
C VAL A 297 -8.68 -28.46 -3.90
N ALA A 298 -9.21 -29.03 -4.97
CA ALA A 298 -10.65 -29.20 -5.17
C ALA A 298 -11.04 -30.67 -5.07
N ILE A 299 -12.02 -31.00 -4.22
CA ILE A 299 -12.58 -32.35 -4.06
C ILE A 299 -14.08 -32.27 -4.31
N ASP A 300 -14.65 -33.18 -5.11
CA ASP A 300 -16.08 -33.24 -5.41
C ASP A 300 -16.69 -31.91 -5.90
N CYS A 301 -15.91 -31.09 -6.63
CA CYS A 301 -16.37 -29.84 -7.22
C CYS A 301 -16.76 -30.02 -8.70
N GLU A 302 -17.76 -29.27 -9.18
CA GLU A 302 -18.21 -29.31 -10.59
C GLU A 302 -18.51 -27.91 -11.15
N ARG A 303 -18.22 -27.69 -12.43
CA ARG A 303 -18.54 -26.45 -13.17
C ARG A 303 -18.19 -25.14 -12.44
N SER A 304 -17.05 -25.11 -11.74
CA SER A 304 -16.66 -23.99 -10.88
C SER A 304 -15.37 -23.32 -11.35
N TYR A 305 -15.27 -22.00 -11.21
CA TYR A 305 -14.06 -21.23 -11.48
C TYR A 305 -13.29 -21.04 -10.16
N LEU A 306 -12.19 -21.77 -9.98
CA LEU A 306 -11.39 -21.82 -8.76
C LEU A 306 -9.99 -21.26 -9.04
N ARG A 307 -9.70 -20.07 -8.51
CA ARG A 307 -8.41 -19.41 -8.72
C ARG A 307 -7.80 -18.97 -7.39
N SER A 308 -6.52 -19.28 -7.22
CA SER A 308 -5.74 -18.78 -6.09
C SER A 308 -4.44 -18.12 -6.53
N GLN A 309 -4.15 -16.96 -5.94
CA GLN A 309 -2.91 -16.21 -6.12
C GLN A 309 -2.32 -15.90 -4.73
N GLY A 310 -1.29 -16.67 -4.34
CA GLY A 310 -0.47 -16.39 -3.15
C GLY A 310 -0.79 -17.18 -1.88
N ARG A 311 -1.84 -18.00 -1.86
CA ARG A 311 -2.17 -18.91 -0.73
C ARG A 311 -2.85 -20.18 -1.22
N LEU A 312 -2.86 -21.25 -0.44
CA LEU A 312 -3.60 -22.47 -0.77
C LEU A 312 -5.12 -22.21 -0.68
N LEU A 313 -5.86 -22.62 -1.71
CA LEU A 313 -7.33 -22.65 -1.72
C LEU A 313 -7.83 -24.09 -1.69
N SER A 314 -8.48 -24.51 -0.60
CA SER A 314 -9.10 -25.84 -0.49
C SER A 314 -10.62 -25.76 -0.58
N VAL A 315 -11.22 -26.53 -1.48
CA VAL A 315 -12.67 -26.50 -1.78
C VAL A 315 -13.21 -27.92 -1.85
N ILE A 316 -14.33 -28.19 -1.18
CA ILE A 316 -14.98 -29.51 -1.18
C ILE A 316 -16.47 -29.36 -1.50
N GLY A 317 -16.98 -30.13 -2.46
CA GLY A 317 -18.41 -30.33 -2.70
C GLY A 317 -19.16 -29.16 -3.38
N LEU A 318 -18.47 -28.13 -3.87
CA LEU A 318 -19.12 -26.94 -4.43
C LEU A 318 -19.36 -27.06 -5.94
N ARG A 319 -20.48 -26.49 -6.41
CA ARG A 319 -20.90 -26.53 -7.81
C ARG A 319 -21.33 -25.15 -8.30
N ASP A 320 -21.03 -24.83 -9.56
CA ASP A 320 -21.44 -23.59 -10.21
C ASP A 320 -21.00 -22.31 -9.45
N VAL A 321 -19.81 -22.33 -8.82
CA VAL A 321 -19.26 -21.20 -8.05
C VAL A 321 -17.98 -20.63 -8.65
N ALA A 322 -17.82 -19.31 -8.53
CA ALA A 322 -16.55 -18.64 -8.73
C ALA A 322 -15.92 -18.35 -7.36
N ILE A 323 -14.73 -18.90 -7.11
CA ILE A 323 -13.90 -18.63 -5.94
C ILE A 323 -12.56 -18.09 -6.41
N VAL A 324 -12.26 -16.86 -6.02
CA VAL A 324 -11.05 -16.15 -6.45
C VAL A 324 -10.37 -15.58 -5.23
N SER A 325 -9.22 -16.16 -4.87
CA SER A 325 -8.42 -15.72 -3.73
C SER A 325 -7.14 -15.01 -4.18
N THR A 326 -6.94 -13.78 -3.71
CA THR A 326 -5.67 -13.05 -3.76
C THR A 326 -5.01 -13.04 -2.37
N ALA A 327 -3.84 -12.41 -2.25
CA ALA A 327 -3.10 -12.34 -1.01
C ALA A 327 -3.78 -11.50 0.09
N ASP A 328 -4.82 -10.73 -0.23
CA ASP A 328 -5.50 -9.80 0.69
C ASP A 328 -7.02 -9.87 0.63
N ALA A 329 -7.61 -10.57 -0.35
CA ALA A 329 -9.05 -10.65 -0.55
C ALA A 329 -9.46 -12.00 -1.14
N THR A 330 -10.68 -12.44 -0.82
CA THR A 330 -11.31 -13.61 -1.44
C THR A 330 -12.71 -13.24 -1.90
N PHE A 331 -13.01 -13.52 -3.16
CA PHE A 331 -14.35 -13.39 -3.72
C PHE A 331 -14.98 -14.77 -3.91
N VAL A 332 -16.25 -14.88 -3.52
CA VAL A 332 -17.06 -16.09 -3.65
C VAL A 332 -18.45 -15.69 -4.12
N ALA A 333 -18.90 -16.26 -5.24
CA ALA A 333 -20.27 -16.09 -5.72
C ALA A 333 -20.68 -17.25 -6.64
N PRO A 334 -21.98 -17.53 -6.82
CA PRO A 334 -22.45 -18.32 -7.95
C PRO A 334 -21.98 -17.68 -9.27
N VAL A 335 -21.53 -18.48 -10.23
CA VAL A 335 -21.00 -17.97 -11.51
C VAL A 335 -22.07 -17.15 -12.25
N ALA A 336 -23.34 -17.56 -12.17
CA ALA A 336 -24.48 -16.83 -12.75
C ALA A 336 -24.69 -15.40 -12.17
N LYS A 337 -24.08 -15.08 -11.03
CA LYS A 337 -24.17 -13.76 -10.37
C LYS A 337 -22.91 -12.91 -10.52
N SER A 338 -22.03 -13.26 -11.47
CA SER A 338 -20.75 -12.57 -11.70
C SER A 338 -20.87 -11.04 -11.85
N GLN A 339 -21.96 -10.56 -12.46
CA GLN A 339 -22.19 -9.13 -12.67
C GLN A 339 -22.49 -8.35 -11.37
N GLU A 340 -22.90 -9.04 -10.29
CA GLU A 340 -23.20 -8.39 -9.00
C GLU A 340 -21.95 -7.90 -8.25
N VAL A 341 -20.74 -8.26 -8.68
CA VAL A 341 -19.46 -7.81 -8.11
C VAL A 341 -19.35 -6.28 -7.99
N LYS A 342 -20.01 -5.53 -8.89
CA LYS A 342 -20.06 -4.07 -8.85
C LYS A 342 -20.60 -3.55 -7.52
N ARG A 343 -21.57 -4.24 -6.94
CA ARG A 343 -22.16 -3.89 -5.63
C ARG A 343 -21.13 -3.99 -4.52
N ILE A 344 -20.25 -5.00 -4.58
CA ILE A 344 -19.15 -5.18 -3.62
C ILE A 344 -18.12 -4.06 -3.81
N VAL A 345 -17.69 -3.80 -5.05
CA VAL A 345 -16.72 -2.74 -5.35
C VAL A 345 -17.23 -1.37 -4.87
N GLU A 346 -18.48 -1.02 -5.18
CA GLU A 346 -19.11 0.23 -4.74
C GLU A 346 -19.18 0.33 -3.21
N GLN A 347 -19.43 -0.78 -2.50
CA GLN A 347 -19.45 -0.81 -1.04
C GLN A 347 -18.04 -0.64 -0.45
N LEU A 348 -17.04 -1.32 -1.02
CA LEU A 348 -15.64 -1.21 -0.61
C LEU A 348 -15.13 0.22 -0.80
N GLU A 349 -15.41 0.84 -1.95
CA GLU A 349 -15.06 2.25 -2.23
C GLU A 349 -15.71 3.22 -1.24
N LYS A 350 -17.01 3.05 -0.95
CA LYS A 350 -17.73 3.85 0.06
C LYS A 350 -17.13 3.69 1.47
N SER A 351 -16.58 2.53 1.78
CA SER A 351 -15.93 2.26 3.07
C SER A 351 -14.48 2.74 3.15
N GLY A 352 -13.93 3.29 2.05
CA GLY A 352 -12.54 3.77 1.97
C GLY A 352 -11.51 2.65 1.93
N ARG A 353 -11.94 1.44 1.57
CA ARG A 353 -11.07 0.26 1.50
C ARG A 353 -10.14 0.32 0.29
N LEU A 354 -8.91 -0.14 0.48
CA LEU A 354 -7.84 -0.02 -0.50
C LEU A 354 -7.83 -1.16 -1.52
N GLU A 355 -8.59 -2.22 -1.25
CA GLU A 355 -8.61 -3.45 -2.04
C GLU A 355 -9.26 -3.30 -3.42
N THR A 356 -9.94 -2.19 -3.70
CA THR A 356 -10.43 -1.86 -5.05
C THR A 356 -9.40 -1.06 -5.86
N LYS A 357 -8.44 -0.45 -5.17
CA LYS A 357 -7.45 0.47 -5.76
C LYS A 357 -6.11 -0.18 -6.01
N PHE A 358 -5.64 -0.95 -5.05
CA PHE A 358 -4.26 -1.43 -5.01
C PHE A 358 -4.20 -2.95 -5.07
N THR A 359 -3.39 -3.48 -5.96
CA THR A 359 -3.15 -4.90 -6.12
C THR A 359 -2.10 -5.34 -5.12
N PRO A 360 -2.35 -6.38 -4.31
CA PRO A 360 -1.30 -6.96 -3.51
C PRO A 360 -0.24 -7.49 -4.48
N ALA A 361 0.90 -6.82 -4.56
CA ALA A 361 1.90 -7.21 -5.53
C ALA A 361 2.54 -8.53 -5.11
N HIS A 362 2.39 -9.59 -5.92
CA HIS A 362 3.19 -10.82 -5.81
C HIS A 362 4.70 -10.54 -5.88
N ALA A 363 5.09 -9.44 -6.54
CA ALA A 363 6.46 -8.95 -6.66
C ALA A 363 6.84 -7.88 -5.61
N ARG A 364 5.92 -7.50 -4.72
CA ARG A 364 6.25 -6.87 -3.42
C ARG A 364 5.78 -7.81 -2.31
N VAL A 365 6.36 -9.01 -2.28
CA VAL A 365 6.90 -9.40 -0.98
C VAL A 365 7.84 -8.25 -0.65
N LEU A 366 7.42 -7.33 0.22
CA LEU A 366 8.40 -6.53 0.94
C LEU A 366 9.26 -7.59 1.60
N GLN A 367 10.42 -7.89 0.99
CA GLN A 367 11.30 -8.87 1.56
C GLN A 367 11.61 -8.38 2.97
N PRO A 368 11.57 -9.23 3.99
CA PRO A 368 12.01 -8.81 5.31
C PRO A 368 13.40 -8.19 5.17
N GLY A 369 13.53 -6.91 5.55
CA GLY A 369 14.73 -6.12 5.32
C GLY A 369 14.72 -5.23 4.06
N ALA A 370 13.58 -5.03 3.37
CA ALA A 370 13.52 -4.17 2.17
C ALA A 370 13.90 -2.72 2.47
N TRP A 371 13.66 -2.26 3.70
CA TRP A 371 14.09 -0.94 4.18
C TRP A 371 15.43 -0.97 4.91
N ARG A 372 16.11 -2.12 5.04
CA ARG A 372 17.32 -2.26 5.88
C ARG A 372 18.41 -1.26 5.50
N GLU A 373 18.74 -1.14 4.22
CA GLU A 373 19.76 -0.20 3.75
C GLU A 373 19.38 1.26 4.04
N ARG A 374 18.14 1.64 3.73
CA ARG A 374 17.63 2.99 3.99
C ARG A 374 17.59 3.32 5.48
N VAL A 375 17.17 2.35 6.31
CA VAL A 375 17.12 2.47 7.77
C VAL A 375 18.51 2.59 8.37
N ALA A 376 19.45 1.73 7.95
CA ALA A 376 20.83 1.78 8.40
C ALA A 376 21.47 3.12 8.01
N HIS A 377 21.28 3.56 6.77
CA HIS A 377 21.78 4.86 6.31
C HIS A 377 21.20 6.01 7.14
N TRP A 378 19.88 6.06 7.32
CA TRP A 378 19.26 7.11 8.13
C TRP A 378 19.77 7.10 9.58
N LEU A 379 19.90 5.91 10.19
CA LEU A 379 20.38 5.79 11.57
C LEU A 379 21.83 6.24 11.72
N PHE A 380 22.74 5.61 10.98
CA PHE A 380 24.18 5.70 11.23
C PHE A 380 24.85 6.84 10.47
N GLU A 381 24.34 7.23 9.31
CA GLU A 381 24.97 8.26 8.47
C GLU A 381 24.27 9.62 8.58
N GLU A 382 23.01 9.66 9.01
CA GLU A 382 22.24 10.92 9.07
C GLU A 382 21.89 11.32 10.51
N THR A 383 21.06 10.54 11.21
CA THR A 383 20.42 10.98 12.47
C THR A 383 21.36 10.89 13.67
N LEU A 384 22.09 9.79 13.87
CA LEU A 384 23.02 9.67 15.00
C LEU A 384 24.15 10.73 14.91
N PRO A 385 24.80 10.95 13.75
CA PRO A 385 25.78 12.02 13.61
C PRO A 385 25.21 13.42 13.91
N LEU A 386 24.03 13.74 13.38
CA LEU A 386 23.39 15.05 13.63
C LEU A 386 23.09 15.26 15.12
N TRP A 387 22.44 14.29 15.76
CA TRP A 387 22.01 14.43 17.16
C TRP A 387 23.16 14.30 18.16
N SER A 388 24.26 13.65 17.78
CA SER A 388 25.51 13.61 18.57
C SER A 388 26.28 14.93 18.58
N THR A 389 25.89 15.89 17.74
CA THR A 389 26.55 17.19 17.62
C THR A 389 25.55 18.32 17.86
N ALA A 390 24.68 18.62 16.89
CA ALA A 390 23.70 19.69 16.98
C ALA A 390 22.68 19.48 18.12
N GLY A 391 22.41 18.23 18.50
CA GLY A 391 21.54 17.88 19.61
C GLY A 391 22.16 18.08 21.00
N VAL A 392 23.47 18.27 21.09
CA VAL A 392 24.22 18.33 22.35
C VAL A 392 24.42 19.78 22.79
N ASP A 393 24.10 20.07 24.06
CA ASP A 393 24.41 21.36 24.66
C ASP A 393 25.79 21.30 25.31
N GLU A 394 26.82 21.64 24.54
CA GLU A 394 28.20 21.72 25.05
C GLU A 394 28.43 22.88 26.03
N ARG A 395 27.57 23.89 26.01
CA ARG A 395 27.74 25.10 26.82
C ARG A 395 27.32 24.88 28.28
N HIS A 396 26.16 24.26 28.48
CA HIS A 396 25.57 24.08 29.81
C HIS A 396 25.46 22.62 30.25
N GLY A 397 25.75 21.68 29.35
CA GLY A 397 25.63 20.24 29.58
C GLY A 397 24.27 19.68 29.15
N GLY A 398 24.21 18.37 28.95
CA GLY A 398 22.99 17.68 28.51
C GLY A 398 22.68 17.93 27.03
N PHE A 399 21.40 17.85 26.68
CA PHE A 399 20.93 17.90 25.28
C PHE A 399 19.91 19.02 25.10
N HIS A 400 19.76 19.48 23.86
CA HIS A 400 18.71 20.41 23.50
C HIS A 400 17.35 19.69 23.41
N GLU A 401 16.27 20.33 23.87
CA GLU A 401 14.91 19.74 23.82
C GLU A 401 14.36 19.60 22.40
N ALA A 402 14.81 20.45 21.48
CA ALA A 402 14.37 20.45 20.10
C ALA A 402 15.39 21.20 19.22
N LEU A 403 15.41 20.85 17.94
CA LEU A 403 16.10 21.57 16.88
C LEU A 403 15.08 22.25 15.95
N SER A 404 15.47 23.33 15.28
CA SER A 404 14.77 23.81 14.10
C SER A 404 15.05 22.89 12.90
N PHE A 405 14.29 23.06 11.81
CA PHE A 405 14.53 22.30 10.58
C PHE A 405 15.84 22.69 9.86
N GLU A 406 16.52 23.73 10.32
CA GLU A 406 17.87 24.14 9.89
C GLU A 406 18.98 23.61 10.82
N ALA A 407 18.66 22.66 11.70
CA ALA A 407 19.56 22.07 12.69
C ALA A 407 20.04 23.05 13.77
N ALA A 408 19.36 24.17 13.96
CA ALA A 408 19.69 25.11 15.02
C ALA A 408 19.05 24.68 16.35
N PRO A 409 19.79 24.68 17.47
CA PRO A 409 19.22 24.35 18.77
C PRO A 409 18.18 25.38 19.20
N LEU A 410 17.04 24.90 19.71
CA LEU A 410 15.99 25.74 20.28
C LEU A 410 16.18 25.83 21.80
N MET A 411 16.39 27.05 22.30
CA MET A 411 16.66 27.30 23.71
C MET A 411 15.38 27.11 24.53
N LYS A 412 15.31 26.01 25.28
CA LYS A 412 14.16 25.60 26.08
C LYS A 412 14.60 24.96 27.41
N PRO A 413 13.77 25.03 28.46
CA PRO A 413 13.97 24.24 29.67
C PRO A 413 14.04 22.74 29.33
N LYS A 414 14.96 22.02 29.94
CA LYS A 414 15.28 20.61 29.70
C LYS A 414 14.49 19.72 30.65
N ARG A 415 13.60 18.89 30.09
CA ARG A 415 12.79 17.91 30.82
C ARG A 415 13.64 16.68 31.13
N MET A 416 13.53 16.18 32.35
CA MET A 416 14.30 15.03 32.82
C MET A 416 14.09 13.82 31.93
N ARG A 417 12.83 13.53 31.55
CA ARG A 417 12.52 12.45 30.59
C ARG A 417 13.19 12.60 29.23
N THR A 418 13.32 13.83 28.69
CA THR A 418 13.95 14.03 27.39
C THR A 418 15.44 13.77 27.49
N MET A 419 16.09 14.26 28.56
CA MET A 419 17.52 14.03 28.81
C MET A 419 17.79 12.53 28.97
N ALA A 420 16.99 11.84 29.78
CA ALA A 420 17.09 10.39 29.95
C ALA A 420 16.93 9.63 28.63
N ARG A 421 15.96 10.03 27.79
CA ARG A 421 15.71 9.42 26.47
C ARG A 421 16.86 9.61 25.48
N GLN A 422 17.55 10.75 25.53
CA GLN A 422 18.75 11.00 24.71
C GLN A 422 19.91 10.09 25.15
N VAL A 423 20.20 10.02 26.46
CA VAL A 423 21.22 9.11 26.99
C VAL A 423 20.90 7.66 26.66
N TYR A 424 19.63 7.25 26.77
CA TYR A 424 19.20 5.93 26.34
C TYR A 424 19.51 5.69 24.86
N ALA A 425 19.17 6.64 23.97
CA ALA A 425 19.33 6.46 22.53
C ALA A 425 20.81 6.22 22.16
N PHE A 426 21.72 6.98 22.76
CA PHE A 426 23.16 6.77 22.58
C PHE A 426 23.67 5.48 23.25
N SER A 427 23.10 5.07 24.39
CA SER A 427 23.39 3.76 24.99
C SER A 427 23.00 2.60 24.08
N VAL A 428 21.81 2.68 23.47
CA VAL A 428 21.32 1.71 22.49
C VAL A 428 22.17 1.69 21.23
N ALA A 429 22.58 2.86 20.73
CA ALA A 429 23.47 2.96 19.57
C ALA A 429 24.83 2.30 19.85
N LYS A 430 25.41 2.54 21.04
CA LYS A 430 26.66 1.89 21.47
C LYS A 430 26.53 0.37 21.52
N LEU A 431 25.48 -0.14 22.16
CA LEU A 431 25.23 -1.57 22.29
C LEU A 431 25.05 -2.28 20.94
N ARG A 432 24.77 -1.52 19.88
CA ARG A 432 24.62 -2.00 18.50
C ARG A 432 25.78 -1.63 17.58
N GLY A 433 26.90 -1.22 18.16
CA GLY A 433 28.16 -1.02 17.43
C GLY A 433 28.27 0.28 16.66
N TRP A 434 27.50 1.32 17.00
CA TRP A 434 27.76 2.67 16.48
C TRP A 434 29.16 3.14 16.91
N ASP A 435 29.90 3.72 15.97
CA ASP A 435 31.33 4.07 16.09
C ASP A 435 31.58 5.52 16.55
N GLY A 436 30.52 6.30 16.82
CA GLY A 436 30.62 7.63 17.41
C GLY A 436 30.99 7.63 18.90
N ASP A 437 31.16 8.82 19.49
CA ASP A 437 31.52 9.00 20.91
C ASP A 437 30.33 8.78 21.86
N ALA A 438 29.77 7.57 21.84
CA ALA A 438 28.64 7.25 22.70
C ALA A 438 29.00 7.30 24.19
N ASP A 439 30.23 6.95 24.56
CA ASP A 439 30.71 7.01 25.95
C ASP A 439 30.71 8.45 26.49
N GLY A 440 31.25 9.39 25.72
CA GLY A 440 31.21 10.81 26.06
C GLY A 440 29.78 11.34 26.18
N LEU A 441 28.90 11.00 25.24
CA LEU A 441 27.50 11.46 25.24
C LEU A 441 26.70 10.91 26.43
N ILE A 442 26.90 9.64 26.79
CA ILE A 442 26.24 9.02 27.96
C ILE A 442 26.70 9.71 29.25
N ALA A 443 28.01 9.89 29.41
CA ALA A 443 28.57 10.56 30.59
C ALA A 443 28.11 12.03 30.68
N HIS A 444 28.11 12.75 29.55
CA HIS A 444 27.67 14.15 29.44
C HIS A 444 26.20 14.33 29.87
N GLY A 445 25.33 13.45 29.39
CA GLY A 445 23.91 13.49 29.75
C GLY A 445 23.65 13.17 31.22
N ILE A 446 24.26 12.10 31.75
CA ILE A 446 24.12 11.71 33.16
C ILE A 446 24.63 12.84 34.08
N ALA A 447 25.80 13.41 33.78
CA ALA A 447 26.37 14.50 34.56
C ALA A 447 25.45 15.74 34.59
N PHE A 448 24.77 16.06 33.50
CA PHE A 448 23.78 17.13 33.48
C PHE A 448 22.54 16.78 34.30
N MET A 449 22.01 15.57 34.15
CA MET A 449 20.83 15.12 34.87
C MET A 449 21.04 15.12 36.39
N GLU A 450 22.25 14.80 36.87
CA GLU A 450 22.55 14.82 38.32
C GLU A 450 22.36 16.21 38.96
N LYS A 451 22.41 17.29 38.19
CA LYS A 451 22.05 18.64 38.68
C LYS A 451 20.59 18.74 39.14
N GLY A 452 19.72 17.85 38.67
CA GLY A 452 18.32 17.74 39.03
C GLY A 452 18.01 16.76 40.17
N ARG A 453 19.02 16.21 40.86
CA ARG A 453 18.78 15.37 42.04
C ARG A 453 18.12 16.19 43.15
N THR A 454 17.04 15.65 43.72
CA THR A 454 16.32 16.30 44.83
C THR A 454 16.92 15.90 46.18
N GLN A 455 16.52 16.62 47.24
CA GLN A 455 16.91 16.27 48.61
C GLN A 455 16.40 14.90 49.07
N ARG A 456 15.31 14.40 48.45
CA ARG A 456 14.75 13.07 48.73
C ARG A 456 15.45 11.95 47.95
N GLY A 457 16.42 12.28 47.11
CA GLY A 457 17.09 11.29 46.26
C GLY A 457 16.28 10.88 45.03
N GLY A 458 15.31 11.70 44.62
CA GLY A 458 14.60 11.57 43.34
C GLY A 458 15.18 12.50 42.27
N TRP A 459 14.40 12.74 41.22
CA TRP A 459 14.76 13.58 40.07
C TRP A 459 13.70 14.63 39.81
N ALA A 460 14.13 15.89 39.72
CA ALA A 460 13.27 17.02 39.35
C ALA A 460 12.79 16.89 37.89
N ARG A 461 11.52 17.21 37.65
CA ARG A 461 10.87 17.12 36.33
C ARG A 461 11.52 17.98 35.26
N VAL A 462 11.86 19.23 35.58
CA VAL A 462 12.37 20.21 34.59
C VAL A 462 13.55 20.99 35.16
N LEU A 463 14.60 21.09 34.34
CA LEU A 463 15.76 21.95 34.55
C LEU A 463 15.70 23.14 33.59
N GLN A 464 16.21 24.29 34.02
CA GLN A 464 16.56 25.37 33.10
C GLN A 464 17.71 24.95 32.19
N GLU A 465 17.98 25.75 31.17
CA GLU A 465 19.07 25.51 30.23
C GLU A 465 20.43 25.33 30.93
N ASP A 466 20.70 26.15 31.95
CA ASP A 466 21.93 26.14 32.75
C ASP A 466 22.04 24.96 33.76
N GLY A 467 20.95 24.20 33.91
CA GLY A 467 20.85 23.06 34.82
C GLY A 467 20.30 23.39 36.21
N THR A 468 19.87 24.63 36.47
CA THR A 468 19.12 24.94 37.70
C THR A 468 17.72 24.34 37.66
N ILE A 469 17.14 23.98 38.81
CA ILE A 469 15.81 23.34 38.85
C ILE A 469 14.72 24.36 38.49
N ALA A 470 13.94 24.08 37.44
CA ALA A 470 12.79 24.87 37.01
C ALA A 470 11.46 24.35 37.58
N ASP A 471 11.29 23.03 37.62
CA ASP A 471 10.18 22.34 38.27
C ASP A 471 10.73 21.17 39.10
N ALA A 472 10.63 21.30 40.42
CA ALA A 472 11.12 20.32 41.39
C ALA A 472 10.17 19.13 41.59
N CYS A 473 9.04 19.09 40.88
CA CYS A 473 8.10 17.98 41.00
C CYS A 473 8.78 16.65 40.68
N GLU A 474 8.47 15.63 41.48
CA GLU A 474 8.94 14.27 41.33
C GLU A 474 7.76 13.40 40.95
N ASP A 475 7.80 12.85 39.73
CA ASP A 475 6.72 12.03 39.17
C ASP A 475 7.22 10.68 38.65
N ALA A 476 6.33 9.70 38.64
CA ALA A 476 6.65 8.33 38.25
C ALA A 476 7.07 8.19 36.78
N TYR A 477 6.60 9.07 35.89
CA TYR A 477 6.89 8.96 34.47
C TYR A 477 8.35 9.34 34.16
N ASP A 478 8.80 10.46 34.70
CA ASP A 478 10.18 10.90 34.55
C ASP A 478 11.14 9.92 35.24
N HIS A 479 10.79 9.38 36.42
CA HIS A 479 11.57 8.33 37.10
C HIS A 479 11.63 7.03 36.29
N ALA A 480 10.54 6.63 35.61
CA ALA A 480 10.54 5.48 34.72
C ALA A 480 11.52 5.65 33.56
N CYS A 481 11.53 6.83 32.93
CA CYS A 481 12.46 7.16 31.86
C CYS A 481 13.92 7.12 32.34
N VAL A 482 14.19 7.65 33.55
CA VAL A 482 15.51 7.61 34.17
C VAL A 482 15.95 6.17 34.47
N LEU A 483 15.09 5.35 35.06
CA LEU A 483 15.40 3.94 35.34
C LEU A 483 15.69 3.16 34.05
N LEU A 484 14.89 3.36 33.00
CA LEU A 484 15.09 2.72 31.71
C LEU A 484 16.43 3.10 31.09
N MET A 485 16.76 4.39 31.12
CA MET A 485 18.04 4.92 30.67
C MET A 485 19.21 4.29 31.45
N LEU A 486 19.13 4.28 32.79
CA LEU A 486 20.21 3.77 33.64
C LEU A 486 20.46 2.27 33.43
N ALA A 487 19.41 1.47 33.17
CA ALA A 487 19.58 0.06 32.82
C ALA A 487 20.44 -0.11 31.55
N HIS A 488 20.20 0.71 30.52
CA HIS A 488 20.94 0.66 29.26
C HIS A 488 22.33 1.28 29.37
N ALA A 489 22.49 2.35 30.14
CA ALA A 489 23.79 2.94 30.45
C ALA A 489 24.67 1.95 31.23
N TYR A 490 24.09 1.18 32.17
CA TYR A 490 24.79 0.11 32.88
C TYR A 490 25.24 -1.00 31.93
N GLN A 491 24.37 -1.47 31.04
CA GLN A 491 24.73 -2.45 30.00
C GLN A 491 25.83 -1.91 29.06
N ALA A 492 25.79 -0.61 28.76
CA ALA A 492 26.79 0.10 27.97
C ALA A 492 28.13 0.31 28.72
N GLY A 493 28.22 -0.04 30.01
CA GLY A 493 29.45 0.04 30.81
C GLY A 493 29.66 1.35 31.55
N ASN A 494 28.64 2.20 31.69
CA ASN A 494 28.76 3.42 32.48
C ASN A 494 28.90 3.06 34.00
N PRO A 495 29.91 3.59 34.70
CA PRO A 495 30.24 3.17 36.06
C PRO A 495 29.24 3.64 37.12
N ASP A 496 28.54 4.75 36.90
CA ASP A 496 27.61 5.33 37.87
C ASP A 496 26.18 4.77 37.75
N ALA A 497 25.86 4.18 36.60
CA ALA A 497 24.50 3.80 36.25
C ALA A 497 23.85 2.83 37.25
N LEU A 498 24.62 1.86 37.79
CA LEU A 498 24.10 0.91 38.77
C LEU A 498 23.72 1.59 40.09
N ARG A 499 24.61 2.44 40.62
CA ARG A 499 24.40 3.18 41.87
C ARG A 499 23.19 4.11 41.74
N LEU A 500 23.16 4.92 40.68
CA LEU A 500 22.04 5.83 40.43
C LEU A 500 20.72 5.08 40.23
N GLY A 501 20.76 3.90 39.60
CA GLY A 501 19.60 3.03 39.45
C GLY A 501 19.04 2.59 40.80
N GLN A 502 19.92 2.11 41.69
CA GLN A 502 19.55 1.69 43.04
C GLN A 502 18.96 2.83 43.88
N GLU A 503 19.56 4.02 43.83
CA GLU A 503 19.04 5.21 44.49
C GLU A 503 17.65 5.61 43.94
N THR A 504 17.46 5.51 42.62
CA THR A 504 16.19 5.84 41.96
C THR A 504 15.10 4.82 42.31
N PHE A 505 15.43 3.53 42.44
CA PHE A 505 14.52 2.51 42.94
C PHE A 505 14.13 2.75 44.40
N ALA A 506 15.09 3.11 45.26
CA ALA A 506 14.80 3.43 46.66
C ALA A 506 13.82 4.59 46.78
N PHE A 507 14.01 5.66 45.98
CA PHE A 507 13.07 6.77 45.90
C PHE A 507 11.67 6.32 45.44
N LEU A 508 11.62 5.51 44.37
CA LEU A 508 10.34 5.01 43.82
C LEU A 508 9.56 4.23 44.88
N ASP A 509 10.24 3.35 45.62
CA ASP A 509 9.65 2.54 46.69
C ASP A 509 9.18 3.37 47.88
N GLU A 510 9.96 4.38 48.27
CA GLU A 510 9.66 5.17 49.47
C GLU A 510 8.59 6.25 49.24
N HIS A 511 8.52 6.81 48.02
CA HIS A 511 7.76 8.05 47.79
C HIS A 511 6.72 7.99 46.68
N LEU A 512 6.77 6.96 45.82
CA LEU A 512 5.84 6.84 44.69
C LEU A 512 5.09 5.52 44.67
N GLU A 513 5.48 4.52 45.46
CA GLU A 513 4.68 3.32 45.62
C GLU A 513 3.39 3.65 46.42
N ASP A 514 2.25 3.20 45.93
CA ASP A 514 0.99 3.35 46.66
C ASP A 514 1.01 2.43 47.89
N ASP A 515 0.74 2.99 49.08
CA ASP A 515 0.67 2.24 50.35
C ASP A 515 -0.30 1.05 50.30
N ARG A 516 -1.31 1.10 49.42
CA ARG A 516 -2.27 0.02 49.18
C ARG A 516 -1.71 -1.10 48.28
N LEU A 517 -0.49 -0.93 47.78
CA LEU A 517 0.21 -1.76 46.81
C LEU A 517 -0.52 -1.90 45.46
N THR A 518 -1.42 -0.97 45.15
CA THR A 518 -2.24 -0.91 43.93
C THR A 518 -1.57 -0.15 42.78
N GLY A 519 -0.23 -0.12 42.74
CA GLY A 519 0.55 0.56 41.69
C GLY A 519 1.39 1.71 42.25
N PHE A 520 1.63 2.71 41.41
CA PHE A 520 2.45 3.88 41.71
C PHE A 520 1.61 5.16 41.62
N LEU A 521 1.91 6.13 42.49
CA LEU A 521 1.42 7.50 42.45
C LEU A 521 1.96 8.22 41.22
N GLU A 522 1.16 9.12 40.65
CA GLU A 522 1.62 9.97 39.55
C GLU A 522 2.73 10.90 40.01
N THR A 523 2.50 11.57 41.14
CA THR A 523 3.36 12.54 41.79
C THR A 523 3.42 12.21 43.27
N SER A 524 4.53 12.58 43.91
CA SER A 524 4.76 12.32 45.34
C SER A 524 3.77 12.98 46.31
N ASP A 525 2.91 13.89 45.85
CA ASP A 525 1.83 14.50 46.65
C ASP A 525 0.49 13.76 46.51
N GLY A 526 0.36 12.81 45.57
CA GLY A 526 -0.77 11.90 45.42
C GLY A 526 -2.09 12.53 44.97
N THR A 527 -2.09 13.75 44.41
CA THR A 527 -3.32 14.52 44.15
C THR A 527 -3.90 14.35 42.74
N GLU A 528 -3.20 13.69 41.83
CA GLU A 528 -3.58 13.57 40.41
C GLU A 528 -4.40 12.30 40.09
N LEU A 529 -5.13 12.33 38.96
CA LEU A 529 -5.74 11.13 38.38
C LEU A 529 -4.67 10.09 38.07
N ARG A 530 -4.95 8.83 38.39
CA ARG A 530 -4.08 7.70 38.04
C ARG A 530 -4.01 7.54 36.53
N ARG A 531 -2.84 7.16 36.00
CA ARG A 531 -2.60 6.94 34.58
C ARG A 531 -1.93 5.60 34.32
N SER A 532 -2.28 4.98 33.20
CA SER A 532 -1.58 3.78 32.72
C SER A 532 -0.20 4.11 32.12
N ASN A 533 0.01 5.32 31.62
CA ASN A 533 1.25 5.73 30.96
C ASN A 533 2.53 5.61 31.84
N PRO A 534 2.61 6.15 33.07
CA PRO A 534 3.79 5.93 33.92
C PRO A 534 4.03 4.44 34.21
N HIS A 535 2.96 3.66 34.38
CA HIS A 535 3.04 2.21 34.64
C HIS A 535 3.58 1.45 33.42
N MET A 536 3.19 1.84 32.21
CA MET A 536 3.73 1.28 30.97
C MET A 536 5.26 1.44 30.89
N HIS A 537 5.76 2.66 31.16
CA HIS A 537 7.20 2.92 31.14
C HIS A 537 7.94 2.34 32.35
N LEU A 538 7.30 2.20 33.51
CA LEU A 538 7.87 1.44 34.65
C LEU A 538 8.00 -0.05 34.30
N LEU A 539 7.01 -0.63 33.62
CA LEU A 539 7.10 -2.00 33.11
C LEU A 539 8.29 -2.15 32.16
N GLU A 540 8.45 -1.23 31.20
CA GLU A 540 9.61 -1.18 30.30
C GLU A 540 10.94 -1.10 31.08
N ALA A 541 11.04 -0.19 32.05
CA ALA A 541 12.24 -0.04 32.88
C ALA A 541 12.54 -1.32 33.70
N PHE A 542 11.54 -1.93 34.32
CA PHE A 542 11.72 -3.14 35.12
C PHE A 542 12.15 -4.34 34.27
N LEU A 543 11.61 -4.46 33.06
CA LEU A 543 12.04 -5.49 32.10
C LEU A 543 13.50 -5.27 31.66
N ALA A 544 13.91 -4.02 31.43
CA ALA A 544 15.29 -3.66 31.11
C ALA A 544 16.25 -3.99 32.26
N TRP A 545 15.92 -3.66 33.51
CA TRP A 545 16.73 -4.01 34.68
C TRP A 545 16.83 -5.51 34.91
N TYR A 546 15.75 -6.27 34.69
CA TYR A 546 15.81 -7.73 34.70
C TYR A 546 16.75 -8.27 33.61
N ALA A 547 16.69 -7.70 32.39
CA ALA A 547 17.59 -8.09 31.31
C ALA A 547 19.08 -7.76 31.62
N ALA A 548 19.33 -6.65 32.30
CA ALA A 548 20.67 -6.20 32.64
C ALA A 548 21.31 -6.98 33.80
N THR A 549 20.52 -7.43 34.78
CA THR A 549 21.04 -8.00 36.05
C THR A 549 20.67 -9.47 36.28
N GLY A 550 19.60 -9.96 35.65
CA GLY A 550 19.01 -11.27 35.95
C GLY A 550 18.25 -11.35 37.28
N GLU A 551 18.12 -10.24 38.02
CA GLU A 551 17.48 -10.24 39.33
C GLU A 551 15.96 -10.34 39.24
N ARG A 552 15.40 -11.43 39.78
CA ARG A 552 13.94 -11.68 39.75
C ARG A 552 13.09 -10.64 40.49
N GLY A 553 13.71 -9.79 41.31
CA GLY A 553 13.02 -8.67 41.98
C GLY A 553 12.34 -7.74 40.98
N TYR A 554 13.04 -7.38 39.90
CA TYR A 554 12.50 -6.51 38.85
C TYR A 554 11.32 -7.18 38.11
N LEU A 555 11.42 -8.48 37.81
CA LEU A 555 10.33 -9.21 37.17
C LEU A 555 9.09 -9.31 38.07
N ARG A 556 9.25 -9.37 39.41
CA ARG A 556 8.11 -9.30 40.35
C ARG A 556 7.45 -7.92 40.35
N ARG A 557 8.21 -6.83 40.23
CA ARG A 557 7.65 -5.47 40.09
C ARG A 557 6.86 -5.35 38.78
N ALA A 558 7.43 -5.85 37.68
CA ALA A 558 6.74 -5.91 36.38
C ALA A 558 5.41 -6.70 36.47
N ALA A 559 5.40 -7.83 37.17
CA ALA A 559 4.19 -8.64 37.35
C ALA A 559 3.04 -7.87 38.00
N ARG A 560 3.32 -6.99 38.98
CA ARG A 560 2.27 -6.16 39.62
C ARG A 560 1.64 -5.16 38.65
N ILE A 561 2.42 -4.65 37.71
CA ILE A 561 1.89 -3.79 36.63
C ILE A 561 1.05 -4.60 35.65
N ILE A 562 1.45 -5.85 35.34
CA ILE A 562 0.63 -6.77 34.53
C ILE A 562 -0.71 -7.09 35.21
N ASP A 563 -0.73 -7.23 36.54
CA ASP A 563 -1.97 -7.46 37.28
C ASP A 563 -2.91 -6.25 37.22
N LEU A 564 -2.37 -5.02 37.29
CA LEU A 564 -3.15 -3.79 37.04
C LEU A 564 -3.67 -3.72 35.61
N PHE A 565 -2.84 -4.09 34.63
CA PHE A 565 -3.25 -4.15 33.24
C PHE A 565 -4.45 -5.07 33.04
N ARG A 566 -4.38 -6.31 33.57
CA ARG A 566 -5.46 -7.30 33.47
C ARG A 566 -6.74 -6.86 34.19
N SER A 567 -6.60 -6.17 35.33
CA SER A 567 -7.72 -5.85 36.22
C SER A 567 -8.40 -4.53 35.88
N HIS A 568 -7.66 -3.56 35.35
CA HIS A 568 -8.14 -2.17 35.21
C HIS A 568 -7.85 -1.54 33.86
N PHE A 569 -6.67 -1.77 33.26
CA PHE A 569 -6.30 -1.02 32.06
C PHE A 569 -6.94 -1.60 30.79
N PHE A 570 -7.01 -2.92 30.70
CA PHE A 570 -7.54 -3.62 29.54
C PHE A 570 -9.07 -3.73 29.57
N ASP A 571 -9.71 -3.14 28.57
CA ASP A 571 -11.15 -3.28 28.34
C ASP A 571 -11.43 -4.56 27.53
N THR A 572 -12.14 -5.52 28.11
CA THR A 572 -12.43 -6.80 27.46
C THR A 572 -13.47 -6.70 26.34
N GLU A 573 -14.30 -5.66 26.34
CA GLU A 573 -15.36 -5.48 25.33
C GLU A 573 -14.81 -4.78 24.09
N SER A 574 -14.10 -3.68 24.25
CA SER A 574 -13.55 -2.89 23.14
C SER A 574 -12.13 -3.31 22.74
N TRP A 575 -11.47 -4.15 23.55
CA TRP A 575 -10.05 -4.50 23.41
C TRP A 575 -9.12 -3.28 23.43
N THR A 576 -9.50 -2.24 24.16
CA THR A 576 -8.72 -1.01 24.28
C THR A 576 -8.04 -0.89 25.63
N LEU A 577 -6.96 -0.11 25.67
CA LEU A 577 -6.29 0.34 26.88
C LEU A 577 -6.88 1.67 27.36
N GLY A 578 -7.31 1.74 28.62
CA GLY A 578 -7.68 3.00 29.27
C GLY A 578 -6.47 3.81 29.73
N GLU A 579 -6.59 5.13 29.67
CA GLU A 579 -5.48 6.06 29.96
C GLU A 579 -5.58 6.77 31.32
N TYR A 580 -6.79 7.12 31.75
CA TYR A 580 -7.04 7.90 32.96
C TYR A 580 -8.04 7.22 33.90
N PHE A 581 -7.72 7.20 35.18
CA PHE A 581 -8.48 6.50 36.22
C PHE A 581 -8.60 7.33 37.50
N ASP A 582 -9.61 7.01 38.31
CA ASP A 582 -9.73 7.51 39.68
C ASP A 582 -8.80 6.75 40.65
N GLU A 583 -8.81 7.11 41.94
CA GLU A 583 -7.99 6.46 42.98
C GLU A 583 -8.29 4.96 43.16
N ALA A 584 -9.46 4.49 42.71
CA ALA A 584 -9.89 3.10 42.78
C ALA A 584 -9.68 2.36 41.45
N TRP A 585 -8.95 2.97 40.51
CA TRP A 585 -8.69 2.44 39.17
C TRP A 585 -9.94 2.19 38.32
N ASN A 586 -11.02 2.92 38.58
CA ASN A 586 -12.14 3.00 37.64
C ASN A 586 -11.83 4.04 36.55
N PRO A 587 -12.31 3.86 35.30
CA PRO A 587 -12.16 4.88 34.27
C PRO A 587 -12.63 6.26 34.76
N ALA A 588 -11.82 7.28 34.55
CA ALA A 588 -12.10 8.62 35.03
C ALA A 588 -13.45 9.16 34.51
N VAL A 589 -14.17 9.93 35.32
CA VAL A 589 -15.47 10.48 34.92
C VAL A 589 -15.31 11.46 33.73
N GLY A 590 -16.22 11.37 32.76
CA GLY A 590 -16.28 12.30 31.62
C GLY A 590 -15.33 11.93 30.47
N PRO A 591 -14.94 12.91 29.63
CA PRO A 591 -14.17 12.66 28.40
C PRO A 591 -12.83 11.94 28.63
N LYS A 592 -12.18 12.17 29.78
CA LYS A 592 -10.89 11.51 30.10
C LYS A 592 -11.01 9.99 30.25
N GLY A 593 -12.09 9.46 30.82
CA GLY A 593 -12.27 8.00 30.91
C GLY A 593 -12.54 7.32 29.57
N GLN A 594 -12.93 8.09 28.55
CA GLN A 594 -13.09 7.61 27.19
C GLN A 594 -11.79 7.70 26.38
N TRP A 595 -10.76 8.38 26.87
CA TRP A 595 -9.51 8.61 26.15
C TRP A 595 -8.68 7.32 26.07
N THR A 596 -8.27 6.97 24.84
CA THR A 596 -7.42 5.82 24.54
C THR A 596 -6.40 6.22 23.47
N GLU A 597 -5.14 5.79 23.59
CA GLU A 597 -4.08 6.16 22.65
C GLU A 597 -3.62 4.94 21.85
N PRO A 598 -3.86 4.88 20.52
CA PRO A 598 -3.42 3.75 19.70
C PRO A 598 -1.91 3.47 19.79
N GLY A 599 -1.08 4.51 19.98
CA GLY A 599 0.34 4.37 20.25
C GLY A 599 0.64 3.52 21.49
N HIS A 600 -0.02 3.80 22.62
CA HIS A 600 0.13 3.00 23.84
C HIS A 600 -0.38 1.57 23.67
N HIS A 601 -1.38 1.31 22.81
CA HIS A 601 -1.81 -0.06 22.54
C HIS A 601 -0.69 -0.86 21.87
N PHE A 602 0.01 -0.26 20.91
CA PHE A 602 1.16 -0.89 20.27
C PHE A 602 2.30 -1.11 21.27
N GLU A 603 2.62 -0.10 22.07
CA GLU A 603 3.68 -0.17 23.08
C GLU A 603 3.39 -1.26 24.12
N TRP A 604 2.19 -1.28 24.71
CA TRP A 604 1.74 -2.36 25.60
C TRP A 604 1.77 -3.73 24.92
N ALA A 605 1.35 -3.84 23.66
CA ALA A 605 1.42 -5.12 22.95
C ALA A 605 2.87 -5.64 22.88
N SER A 606 3.86 -4.79 22.62
CA SER A 606 5.27 -5.18 22.63
C SER A 606 5.76 -5.59 24.02
N LEU A 607 5.42 -4.82 25.07
CA LEU A 607 5.81 -5.09 26.45
C LEU A 607 5.18 -6.37 27.01
N LEU A 608 3.92 -6.67 26.65
CA LEU A 608 3.24 -7.90 27.02
C LEU A 608 3.93 -9.12 26.43
N VAL A 609 4.37 -9.04 25.17
CA VAL A 609 5.14 -10.11 24.52
C VAL A 609 6.49 -10.30 25.21
N GLU A 610 7.21 -9.21 25.49
CA GLU A 610 8.50 -9.27 26.16
C GLU A 610 8.38 -9.87 27.57
N PHE A 611 7.41 -9.41 28.36
CA PHE A 611 7.15 -9.97 29.68
C PHE A 611 6.72 -11.43 29.61
N ALA A 612 5.88 -11.82 28.65
CA ALA A 612 5.49 -13.22 28.44
C ALA A 612 6.70 -14.12 28.17
N ALA A 613 7.64 -13.66 27.35
CA ALA A 613 8.87 -14.40 27.06
C ALA A 613 9.74 -14.61 28.31
N LYS A 614 9.88 -13.58 29.15
CA LYS A 614 10.72 -13.61 30.37
C LYS A 614 10.06 -14.35 31.54
N SER A 615 8.73 -14.29 31.65
CA SER A 615 7.95 -14.88 32.76
C SER A 615 7.32 -16.24 32.44
N ARG A 616 7.27 -16.63 31.15
CA ARG A 616 6.55 -17.79 30.60
C ARG A 616 5.02 -17.74 30.72
N GLN A 617 4.43 -16.56 30.92
CA GLN A 617 2.98 -16.35 30.89
C GLN A 617 2.49 -16.14 29.45
N THR A 618 2.38 -17.23 28.68
CA THR A 618 2.04 -17.17 27.24
C THR A 618 0.62 -16.70 26.95
N ASP A 619 -0.28 -16.70 27.93
CA ASP A 619 -1.65 -16.19 27.78
C ASP A 619 -1.67 -14.68 27.46
N LEU A 620 -0.64 -13.94 27.87
CA LEU A 620 -0.49 -12.51 27.59
C LEU A 620 -0.35 -12.18 26.10
N ILE A 621 0.09 -13.15 25.28
CA ILE A 621 0.17 -12.98 23.82
C ILE A 621 -1.22 -12.71 23.23
N ALA A 622 -2.28 -13.29 23.79
CA ALA A 622 -3.64 -13.04 23.34
C ALA A 622 -4.08 -11.59 23.61
N PHE A 623 -3.69 -11.01 24.75
CA PHE A 623 -3.95 -9.61 25.07
C PHE A 623 -3.17 -8.67 24.14
N ALA A 624 -1.89 -8.95 23.91
CA ALA A 624 -1.06 -8.19 22.97
C ALA A 624 -1.67 -8.15 21.56
N ARG A 625 -2.17 -9.29 21.07
CA ARG A 625 -2.86 -9.37 19.78
C ARG A 625 -4.15 -8.59 19.74
N LYS A 626 -4.94 -8.60 20.83
CA LYS A 626 -6.18 -7.85 20.93
C LYS A 626 -5.93 -6.34 20.88
N LEU A 627 -4.95 -5.85 21.64
CA LEU A 627 -4.53 -4.44 21.61
C LEU A 627 -4.00 -4.03 20.22
N TYR A 628 -3.15 -4.85 19.62
CA TYR A 628 -2.63 -4.58 18.28
C TYR A 628 -3.76 -4.56 17.23
N ALA A 629 -4.70 -5.50 17.30
CA ALA A 629 -5.82 -5.58 16.38
C ALA A 629 -6.80 -4.40 16.53
N SER A 630 -7.13 -4.00 17.76
CA SER A 630 -8.00 -2.84 18.00
C SER A 630 -7.35 -1.54 17.53
N ALA A 631 -6.07 -1.32 17.85
CA ALA A 631 -5.32 -0.15 17.38
C ALA A 631 -5.28 -0.03 15.86
N ILE A 632 -5.20 -1.15 15.13
CA ILE A 632 -5.29 -1.15 13.66
C ILE A 632 -6.71 -0.87 13.17
N ALA A 633 -7.69 -1.56 13.76
CA ALA A 633 -9.06 -1.51 13.27
C ALA A 633 -9.71 -0.13 13.47
N THR A 634 -9.38 0.54 14.57
CA THR A 634 -10.08 1.76 15.00
C THR A 634 -9.16 2.94 15.31
N GLY A 635 -7.86 2.70 15.50
CA GLY A 635 -6.89 3.72 15.90
C GLY A 635 -6.16 4.42 14.75
N LEU A 636 -6.42 4.05 13.49
CA LEU A 636 -5.71 4.58 12.33
C LEU A 636 -6.56 5.57 11.52
N ASN A 637 -5.90 6.62 11.03
CA ASN A 637 -6.46 7.50 10.03
C ASN A 637 -6.59 6.77 8.69
N ARG A 638 -7.80 6.76 8.12
CA ARG A 638 -8.11 6.05 6.87
C ARG A 638 -7.43 6.64 5.63
N SER A 639 -7.10 7.94 5.63
CA SER A 639 -6.45 8.60 4.48
C SER A 639 -4.94 8.34 4.47
N THR A 640 -4.28 8.48 5.61
CA THR A 640 -2.80 8.42 5.73
C THR A 640 -2.29 7.04 6.14
N GLY A 641 -3.12 6.24 6.82
CA GLY A 641 -2.75 4.98 7.45
C GLY A 641 -1.91 5.15 8.73
N LEU A 642 -1.80 6.37 9.26
CA LEU A 642 -1.07 6.67 10.49
C LEU A 642 -1.99 6.55 11.71
N ALA A 643 -1.42 6.17 12.86
CA ALA A 643 -2.15 6.16 14.11
C ALA A 643 -2.52 7.58 14.56
N TYR A 644 -3.79 7.77 14.94
CA TYR A 644 -4.27 9.00 15.57
C TYR A 644 -3.56 9.25 16.90
N GLY A 645 -3.53 10.51 17.34
CA GLY A 645 -3.03 10.88 18.67
C GLY A 645 -3.88 10.24 19.77
N ALA A 646 -5.21 10.22 19.58
CA ALA A 646 -6.14 9.57 20.49
C ALA A 646 -7.47 9.22 19.81
N VAL A 647 -8.10 8.17 20.31
CA VAL A 647 -9.47 7.76 19.95
C VAL A 647 -10.27 7.48 21.22
N SER A 648 -11.60 7.52 21.12
CA SER A 648 -12.47 7.12 22.22
C SER A 648 -12.54 5.60 22.34
N ARG A 649 -12.96 5.07 23.50
CA ARG A 649 -13.29 3.63 23.66
C ARG A 649 -14.32 3.13 22.64
N ALA A 650 -15.16 4.03 22.12
CA ALA A 650 -16.13 3.76 21.06
C ALA A 650 -15.57 4.01 19.64
N ALA A 651 -14.24 4.05 19.48
CA ALA A 651 -13.54 4.21 18.19
C ALA A 651 -13.78 5.55 17.47
N LEU A 652 -14.11 6.62 18.20
CA LEU A 652 -14.23 7.96 17.60
C LEU A 652 -12.90 8.70 17.71
N PRO A 653 -12.33 9.27 16.63
CA PRO A 653 -11.12 10.06 16.72
C PRO A 653 -11.28 11.28 17.65
N LEU A 654 -10.35 11.45 18.59
CA LEU A 654 -10.34 12.55 19.57
C LEU A 654 -9.19 13.53 19.30
N ASP A 655 -8.00 13.01 18.96
CA ASP A 655 -6.88 13.80 18.47
C ASP A 655 -6.48 13.31 17.07
N LEU A 656 -6.74 14.17 16.08
CA LEU A 656 -6.52 13.88 14.67
C LEU A 656 -5.06 13.99 14.23
N ILE A 657 -4.19 14.55 15.07
CA ILE A 657 -2.77 14.69 14.74
C ILE A 657 -2.08 13.35 14.90
N SER A 658 -1.48 12.88 13.82
CA SER A 658 -0.62 11.70 13.84
C SER A 658 0.78 12.11 14.25
N ARG A 659 1.25 11.60 15.38
CA ARG A 659 2.64 11.78 15.83
C ARG A 659 3.55 10.70 15.27
N SER A 660 4.86 10.91 15.31
CA SER A 660 5.84 9.93 14.81
C SER A 660 6.05 8.73 15.76
N TRP A 661 6.03 8.96 17.09
CA TRP A 661 6.25 7.90 18.09
C TRP A 661 5.24 6.74 18.06
N PRO A 662 3.91 6.92 17.87
CA PRO A 662 2.97 5.80 17.80
C PRO A 662 3.29 4.88 16.62
N GLN A 663 3.87 5.42 15.55
CA GLN A 663 4.20 4.66 14.35
C GLN A 663 5.47 3.81 14.60
N ALA A 664 6.43 4.36 15.34
CA ALA A 664 7.60 3.61 15.81
C ALA A 664 7.18 2.48 16.77
N GLU A 665 6.26 2.75 17.71
CA GLU A 665 5.71 1.72 18.59
C GLU A 665 4.93 0.65 17.82
N ALA A 666 4.23 1.04 16.75
CA ALA A 666 3.55 0.07 15.88
C ALA A 666 4.54 -0.88 15.16
N VAL A 667 5.72 -0.40 14.78
CA VAL A 667 6.81 -1.25 14.24
C VAL A 667 7.29 -2.21 15.32
N LYS A 668 7.59 -1.73 16.54
CA LYS A 668 8.01 -2.57 17.69
C LYS A 668 6.98 -3.66 17.99
N ALA A 669 5.70 -3.30 18.04
CA ALA A 669 4.62 -4.24 18.32
C ALA A 669 4.50 -5.34 17.25
N ALA A 670 4.61 -4.97 15.97
CA ALA A 670 4.58 -5.93 14.87
C ALA A 670 5.79 -6.89 14.92
N LEU A 671 6.99 -6.37 15.19
CA LEU A 671 8.21 -7.15 15.36
C LEU A 671 8.15 -8.11 16.55
N ALA A 672 7.55 -7.67 17.66
CA ALA A 672 7.38 -8.50 18.85
C ALA A 672 6.37 -9.64 18.60
N LEU A 673 5.25 -9.35 17.94
CA LEU A 673 4.21 -10.34 17.67
C LEU A 673 4.58 -11.35 16.58
N GLU A 674 5.51 -11.01 15.69
CA GLU A 674 6.04 -11.93 14.68
C GLU A 674 6.62 -13.19 15.36
N GLY A 675 6.28 -14.37 14.81
CA GLY A 675 6.75 -15.65 15.36
C GLY A 675 6.05 -16.14 16.65
N THR A 676 5.11 -15.38 17.21
CA THR A 676 4.37 -15.77 18.44
C THR A 676 3.06 -16.53 18.17
N GLY A 677 2.92 -17.12 16.97
CA GLY A 677 1.65 -17.69 16.45
C GLY A 677 0.86 -16.69 15.60
N GLY A 678 -0.32 -17.06 15.10
CA GLY A 678 -1.18 -16.13 14.32
C GLY A 678 -0.67 -15.79 12.90
N PRO A 679 -1.17 -14.70 12.28
CA PRO A 679 -0.81 -14.34 10.90
C PRO A 679 0.65 -13.90 10.76
N ASP A 680 1.23 -14.12 9.58
CA ASP A 680 2.56 -13.61 9.24
C ASP A 680 2.55 -12.08 9.17
N LEU A 681 3.34 -11.44 10.04
CA LEU A 681 3.41 -9.99 10.18
C LEU A 681 4.57 -9.37 9.37
N LYS A 682 5.40 -10.16 8.69
CA LYS A 682 6.52 -9.62 7.90
C LYS A 682 6.09 -8.55 6.88
N PRO A 683 5.02 -8.74 6.08
CA PRO A 683 4.58 -7.68 5.16
C PRO A 683 4.09 -6.42 5.90
N GLU A 684 3.47 -6.60 7.07
CA GLU A 684 2.97 -5.50 7.88
C GLU A 684 4.10 -4.69 8.53
N ILE A 685 5.16 -5.36 9.01
CA ILE A 685 6.37 -4.72 9.53
C ILE A 685 6.95 -3.78 8.46
N GLU A 686 7.14 -4.30 7.25
CA GLU A 686 7.71 -3.53 6.14
C GLU A 686 6.80 -2.37 5.70
N ALA A 687 5.48 -2.59 5.69
CA ALA A 687 4.51 -1.53 5.39
C ALA A 687 4.54 -0.42 6.46
N ARG A 688 4.73 -0.77 7.74
CA ARG A 688 4.85 0.20 8.83
C ARG A 688 6.14 1.00 8.77
N VAL A 689 7.28 0.35 8.50
CA VAL A 689 8.55 1.04 8.29
C VAL A 689 8.43 1.99 7.10
N GLY A 690 7.90 1.53 5.96
CA GLY A 690 7.69 2.39 4.80
C GLY A 690 6.75 3.57 5.05
N ARG A 691 5.69 3.40 5.86
CA ARG A 691 4.82 4.52 6.27
C ARG A 691 5.53 5.50 7.18
N LEU A 692 6.30 5.01 8.15
CA LEU A 692 7.11 5.86 9.03
C LEU A 692 8.08 6.71 8.19
N PHE A 693 8.77 6.10 7.23
CA PHE A 693 9.68 6.81 6.34
C PHE A 693 8.97 7.84 5.47
N ARG A 694 7.93 7.42 4.75
CA ARG A 694 7.16 8.27 3.85
C ARG A 694 6.62 9.53 4.49
N TRP A 695 6.11 9.44 5.71
CA TRP A 695 5.39 10.54 6.35
C TRP A 695 6.22 11.34 7.34
N HIS A 696 7.15 10.69 8.04
CA HIS A 696 7.87 11.30 9.14
C HIS A 696 9.37 11.51 8.86
N ILE A 697 10.02 10.69 8.03
CA ILE A 697 11.49 10.77 7.86
C ILE A 697 11.87 11.42 6.52
N ASP A 698 11.46 10.84 5.40
CA ASP A 698 11.88 11.30 4.07
C ASP A 698 11.44 12.73 3.71
N PRO A 699 10.29 13.24 4.21
CA PRO A 699 9.92 14.65 4.00
C PRO A 699 10.73 15.65 4.84
N ALA A 700 11.47 15.18 5.85
CA ALA A 700 12.24 16.04 6.73
C ALA A 700 13.65 16.29 6.16
N PRO A 701 14.34 17.36 6.60
CA PRO A 701 15.77 17.52 6.35
C PRO A 701 16.58 16.30 6.85
N LEU A 702 17.75 16.09 6.26
CA LEU A 702 18.62 14.95 6.56
C LEU A 702 18.87 14.81 8.06
N GLY A 703 18.71 13.58 8.57
CA GLY A 703 18.89 13.25 9.99
C GLY A 703 17.76 13.70 10.93
N MET A 704 16.72 14.35 10.41
CA MET A 704 15.57 14.84 11.18
C MET A 704 14.29 14.05 10.88
N TRP A 705 13.18 14.49 11.49
CA TRP A 705 11.84 13.96 11.25
C TRP A 705 10.76 15.04 11.41
N ILE A 706 9.63 14.84 10.75
CA ILE A 706 8.38 15.58 10.97
C ILE A 706 7.62 14.88 12.09
N ASP A 707 7.53 15.44 13.30
CA ASP A 707 6.78 14.76 14.36
C ASP A 707 5.26 14.78 14.13
N ARG A 708 4.71 15.87 13.57
CA ARG A 708 3.25 16.10 13.54
C ARG A 708 2.73 16.15 12.11
N VAL A 709 1.81 15.24 11.79
CA VAL A 709 1.11 15.15 10.50
C VAL A 709 -0.40 15.28 10.74
N ASP A 710 -1.06 16.14 9.98
CA ASP A 710 -2.51 16.35 10.08
C ASP A 710 -3.32 15.24 9.38
N GLU A 711 -4.66 15.34 9.49
CA GLU A 711 -5.55 14.31 8.94
C GLU A 711 -5.52 14.17 7.42
N LYS A 712 -4.97 15.18 6.71
CA LYS A 712 -4.84 15.23 5.25
C LYS A 712 -3.45 14.78 4.78
N GLY A 713 -2.55 14.46 5.71
CA GLY A 713 -1.17 14.12 5.41
C GLY A 713 -0.24 15.33 5.30
N SER A 714 -0.65 16.52 5.73
CA SER A 714 0.22 17.70 5.71
C SER A 714 1.13 17.73 6.93
N ALA A 715 2.41 18.08 6.73
CA ALA A 715 3.34 18.34 7.82
C ALA A 715 2.94 19.64 8.54
N VAL A 716 2.70 19.55 9.85
CA VAL A 716 2.33 20.71 10.70
C VAL A 716 3.30 20.91 11.88
N ALA A 717 4.42 20.18 11.87
CA ALA A 717 5.49 20.36 12.83
C ALA A 717 6.21 21.70 12.60
N THR A 718 6.58 22.36 13.68
CA THR A 718 7.35 23.63 13.65
C THR A 718 8.78 23.46 14.15
N GLU A 719 9.12 22.26 14.64
CA GLU A 719 10.41 21.91 15.24
C GLU A 719 10.58 20.39 15.25
N VAL A 720 11.79 19.94 15.55
CA VAL A 720 12.16 18.53 15.66
C VAL A 720 12.40 18.21 17.15
N PRO A 721 11.42 17.60 17.85
CA PRO A 721 11.48 17.41 19.30
C PRO A 721 12.35 16.21 19.70
N ALA A 722 13.39 16.44 20.51
CA ALA A 722 14.35 15.42 20.97
C ALA A 722 13.70 14.24 21.71
N SER A 723 12.53 14.44 22.30
CA SER A 723 11.78 13.41 23.03
C SER A 723 11.33 12.23 22.15
N ILE A 724 11.34 12.39 20.83
CA ILE A 724 10.97 11.36 19.85
C ILE A 724 12.14 10.47 19.47
N PHE A 725 13.38 10.98 19.54
CA PHE A 725 14.57 10.31 19.05
C PHE A 725 14.71 8.88 19.56
N TYR A 726 14.46 8.70 20.86
CA TYR A 726 14.39 7.41 21.54
C TYR A 726 13.49 6.38 20.83
N HIS A 727 12.28 6.76 20.42
CA HIS A 727 11.32 5.83 19.82
C HIS A 727 11.78 5.39 18.42
N LEU A 728 12.27 6.35 17.62
CA LEU A 728 12.78 6.08 16.27
C LEU A 728 14.01 5.17 16.32
N VAL A 729 15.01 5.52 17.14
CA VAL A 729 16.22 4.72 17.31
C VAL A 729 15.86 3.32 17.79
N THR A 730 15.04 3.19 18.83
CA THR A 730 14.67 1.86 19.37
C THR A 730 13.96 1.00 18.33
N ALA A 731 12.93 1.52 17.67
CA ALA A 731 12.14 0.75 16.71
C ALA A 731 12.96 0.33 15.49
N LEU A 732 13.74 1.27 14.93
CA LEU A 732 14.50 1.02 13.71
C LEU A 732 15.75 0.15 13.95
N MET A 733 16.37 0.25 15.12
CA MET A 733 17.43 -0.67 15.51
C MET A 733 16.89 -2.09 15.71
N GLN A 734 15.73 -2.27 16.36
CA GLN A 734 15.08 -3.58 16.47
C GLN A 734 14.69 -4.15 15.10
N TYR A 735 14.28 -3.30 14.16
CA TYR A 735 14.02 -3.70 12.79
C TYR A 735 15.28 -4.21 12.10
N LEU A 736 16.43 -3.53 12.26
CA LEU A 736 17.72 -4.04 11.76
C LEU A 736 18.07 -5.39 12.40
N ASP A 737 17.97 -5.53 13.72
CA ASP A 737 18.30 -6.80 14.41
C ASP A 737 17.46 -7.98 13.87
N LYS A 738 16.15 -7.76 13.67
CA LYS A 738 15.20 -8.80 13.22
C LYS A 738 15.28 -9.15 11.74
N THR A 739 15.88 -8.30 10.92
CA THR A 739 15.96 -8.49 9.45
C THR A 739 17.35 -8.91 8.97
N GLU A 740 18.34 -9.01 9.87
CA GLU A 740 19.72 -9.35 9.52
C GLU A 740 19.85 -10.73 8.86
N GLU A 741 19.12 -11.74 9.34
CA GLU A 741 19.17 -13.10 8.79
C GLU A 741 18.42 -13.25 7.45
N ALA A 742 17.52 -12.31 7.09
CA ALA A 742 16.67 -12.43 5.91
C ALA A 742 17.43 -12.18 4.60
N VAL A 743 18.47 -11.34 4.62
CA VAL A 743 19.30 -11.01 3.45
C VAL A 743 20.24 -12.16 3.08
N TYR A 744 20.68 -12.96 4.06
CA TYR A 744 21.62 -14.09 3.83
C TYR A 744 20.94 -15.38 3.32
N ARG A 745 19.61 -15.41 3.18
CA ARG A 745 18.84 -16.57 2.68
C ARG A 745 18.21 -16.33 1.30
N SER A 746 18.73 -15.42 0.49
CA SER A 746 18.40 -15.42 -0.95
C SER A 746 19.13 -16.57 -1.65
N PRO A 747 18.44 -17.42 -2.44
CA PRO A 747 19.09 -18.50 -3.18
C PRO A 747 20.00 -17.89 -4.25
N SER A 748 21.29 -18.20 -4.17
CA SER A 748 22.23 -17.93 -5.25
C SER A 748 21.73 -18.59 -6.53
N PHE A 749 21.45 -17.78 -7.56
CA PHE A 749 21.28 -18.28 -8.92
C PHE A 749 22.55 -19.03 -9.32
N PRO A 750 22.45 -20.21 -9.97
CA PRO A 750 23.62 -20.93 -10.43
C PRO A 750 24.34 -20.08 -11.48
N GLN A 751 25.58 -19.67 -11.17
CA GLN A 751 26.46 -19.03 -12.15
C GLN A 751 26.65 -20.02 -13.31
N SER A 752 26.13 -19.62 -14.47
CA SER A 752 26.33 -20.28 -15.75
C SER A 752 27.82 -20.34 -16.09
N ILE A 753 28.35 -21.56 -16.15
CA ILE A 753 29.33 -22.10 -17.10
C ILE A 753 30.20 -21.02 -17.77
N ASN A 754 31.38 -20.76 -17.19
CA ASN A 754 32.50 -20.19 -17.93
C ASN A 754 33.20 -21.32 -18.69
N ALA A 755 33.05 -21.29 -20.01
CA ALA A 755 33.87 -22.06 -20.92
C ALA A 755 35.27 -21.43 -21.00
N ALA A 756 36.29 -22.14 -20.52
CA ALA A 756 37.63 -22.23 -21.10
C ALA A 756 38.62 -22.84 -20.10
N GLU A 757 38.89 -24.14 -20.19
CA GLU A 757 40.22 -24.68 -19.87
C GLU A 757 40.62 -25.78 -20.88
N PRO A 758 41.90 -25.82 -21.31
CA PRO A 758 42.37 -26.68 -22.38
C PRO A 758 42.72 -28.09 -21.90
N LEU A 759 42.52 -29.05 -22.81
CA LEU A 759 42.97 -30.44 -22.76
C LEU A 759 44.43 -30.59 -22.32
N ALA A 760 44.67 -31.31 -21.23
CA ALA A 760 45.94 -31.98 -20.94
C ALA A 760 45.73 -33.32 -20.23
N ALA A 761 45.87 -34.37 -21.04
CA ALA A 761 46.27 -35.76 -20.77
C ALA A 761 46.34 -36.28 -19.32
N LEU A 762 45.66 -37.40 -19.08
CA LEU A 762 46.27 -38.57 -18.45
C LEU A 762 45.53 -39.87 -18.86
N ASN A 763 46.16 -40.60 -19.77
CA ASN A 763 45.96 -42.03 -20.00
C ASN A 763 46.26 -42.80 -18.71
N ARG A 764 45.43 -43.82 -18.39
CA ARG A 764 45.81 -45.25 -18.49
C ARG A 764 44.69 -46.17 -17.94
N GLU A 765 44.34 -47.16 -18.77
CA GLU A 765 44.15 -48.61 -18.50
C GLU A 765 43.08 -49.00 -17.45
N THR A 766 42.18 -49.97 -17.60
CA THR A 766 41.97 -51.21 -18.40
C THR A 766 40.56 -51.69 -17.98
N VAL A 767 39.63 -52.25 -18.77
CA VAL A 767 39.59 -53.41 -19.68
C VAL A 767 38.40 -53.21 -20.62
#